data_AF-A0A0E2LND6-F1
#
_entry.id   AF-A0A0E2LND6-F1
#
_cell.length_a   1.000
_cell.length_b   1.000
_cell.length_c   1.000
_cell.angle_alpha   90.00
_cell.angle_beta   90.00
_cell.angle_gamma   90.00
#
_symmetry.space_group_name_H-M   'P 1'
#
loop_
_entity.id
_entity.type
_entity.pdbx_description
1 polymer ?
#
loop_
_entity_poly.entity_id
_entity_poly.type
_entity_poly.pdbx_seq_one_letter_code
_entity_poly.pdbx_strand_id
1 'polypeptide(L)'
;MAIMMKSIVFRAFLTILLSWAAITNPTAQEISGMNASCLAAPAQPDTILYESFENGPVPNGWLEIDADADGATWGSPSGSFSVPYGHNGLCTYSHIRSGISTAGNYLITPNIEGAKRVKYWVCNQYSTNPEHYAVMVSTTGTAIEDFVLLFDDSITGKPTPLVWRRRIVDLPEGTKYIAWRHYKVTDSHTEFLKLDDVTVYRSIEGPEPATDFTVINIGQNVGRLTWNYPEDYQPEGKGNEELQLSGYNIYANGTLLAQIKDVSILEYVDSTYSLRDNPLQVEYCVTAVYDESIESSTVCGTLHYATDAILYENFENGPVPNGWLVIDADGDGFSWGHYLNAYDAFPGHNGGHCSLSASYVPGIGPVTPDNYLITPKVEGAKRVKYWVSTQDANWAAEHYAVMASTTGTAVGDFVILFEETMTAKPTGAWYERTINLPEGTKYIAWRHYNCTDIYFLKLDDITVFGTPASEPEPVTDFVVSLIENNKGRLKWNYPNGYEPDKTDDKDPLQLAGYNIYANGSLLVHIQDPTVLEYIDETYSSRDDQVEVEYCVTAVYNDNIESQSVCDKLIYDSQSDIILYEGFEAGSIPEGWLLIDADGDNVNWDYYPWTMYGHDSEKCIASPSYLPMIGVLTPDNYLVTPRLEGAKLVKYWVSAQDAVYSAEHYAVIVSTTGTAVEDFVLLFEETMTAKANGAWYERTITLPAGTKYIAWRHYDCTDMFFLLLDDITVYRSTETVPEPVTDFVVSLIENNKGRLKWNYPNGYEPD
;
A
#
# COMPACT_ATOMS: atom_id res chain seq x y z
N MET A 1 -52.89 -5.60 7.85
CA MET A 1 -52.72 -5.65 6.38
C MET A 1 -51.88 -4.45 6.01
N ALA A 2 -50.63 -4.68 5.62
CA ALA A 2 -49.62 -3.63 5.49
C ALA A 2 -49.25 -3.38 4.02
N ILE A 3 -48.98 -2.11 3.72
CA ILE A 3 -48.02 -1.59 2.73
C ILE A 3 -48.16 -2.13 1.30
N MET A 4 -48.57 -1.24 0.39
CA MET A 4 -48.64 -1.48 -1.04
C MET A 4 -47.74 -0.47 -1.80
N MET A 5 -46.83 -0.98 -2.62
CA MET A 5 -46.21 -0.37 -3.81
C MET A 5 -45.37 0.93 -3.71
N LYS A 6 -44.11 0.82 -4.17
CA LYS A 6 -43.59 1.58 -5.34
C LYS A 6 -42.32 0.91 -5.92
N SER A 7 -41.90 1.35 -7.12
CA SER A 7 -40.85 0.79 -8.02
C SER A 7 -41.17 -0.56 -8.68
N ILE A 8 -41.03 -0.77 -10.01
CA ILE A 8 -40.65 0.07 -11.16
C ILE A 8 -41.46 -0.37 -12.41
N VAL A 9 -41.79 0.55 -13.31
CA VAL A 9 -42.43 0.26 -14.61
C VAL A 9 -41.62 0.88 -15.77
N PHE A 10 -40.91 0.02 -16.51
CA PHE A 10 -41.10 -0.27 -17.95
C PHE A 10 -41.07 0.86 -19.02
N ARG A 11 -40.20 0.63 -20.05
CA ARG A 11 -40.26 0.99 -21.50
C ARG A 11 -39.21 1.97 -22.06
N ALA A 12 -38.27 1.39 -22.83
CA ALA A 12 -38.19 1.61 -24.28
C ALA A 12 -37.55 0.39 -24.98
N PHE A 13 -38.09 -0.01 -26.13
CA PHE A 13 -37.55 -1.07 -27.01
C PHE A 13 -36.64 -0.45 -28.08
N LEU A 14 -35.67 -1.22 -28.62
CA LEU A 14 -35.72 -1.77 -30.00
C LEU A 14 -34.34 -2.22 -30.56
N THR A 15 -34.07 -3.54 -30.50
CA THR A 15 -33.32 -4.42 -31.45
C THR A 15 -32.14 -3.88 -32.29
N ILE A 16 -31.01 -4.58 -32.40
CA ILE A 16 -30.66 -5.67 -33.37
C ILE A 16 -29.21 -6.12 -33.00
N LEU A 17 -28.68 -7.35 -33.14
CA LEU A 17 -29.04 -8.62 -33.82
C LEU A 17 -28.75 -9.83 -32.89
N LEU A 18 -28.35 -10.99 -33.43
CA LEU A 18 -27.91 -12.23 -32.76
C LEU A 18 -27.11 -13.12 -33.75
N SER A 19 -26.09 -13.85 -33.28
CA SER A 19 -25.67 -15.15 -33.83
C SER A 19 -24.86 -15.90 -32.77
N TRP A 20 -25.45 -16.86 -32.06
CA TRP A 20 -25.38 -18.31 -32.32
C TRP A 20 -24.02 -18.96 -31.91
N ALA A 21 -23.96 -20.12 -31.25
CA ALA A 21 -24.96 -20.88 -30.49
C ALA A 21 -24.24 -21.96 -29.66
N ALA A 22 -24.69 -22.24 -28.43
CA ALA A 22 -24.37 -23.47 -27.70
C ALA A 22 -25.64 -23.98 -27.03
N ILE A 23 -26.07 -25.21 -27.37
CA ILE A 23 -27.38 -25.76 -27.02
C ILE A 23 -27.22 -27.01 -26.13
N THR A 24 -27.78 -26.91 -24.92
CA THR A 24 -28.28 -27.96 -24.00
C THR A 24 -27.29 -29.05 -23.50
N ASN A 25 -27.06 -29.32 -22.19
CA ASN A 25 -27.98 -29.60 -21.05
C ASN A 25 -28.75 -30.95 -21.25
N PRO A 26 -29.25 -31.71 -20.23
CA PRO A 26 -29.24 -31.48 -18.75
C PRO A 26 -29.14 -32.70 -17.77
N THR A 27 -28.97 -32.43 -16.46
CA THR A 27 -29.52 -33.13 -15.24
C THR A 27 -29.18 -34.62 -14.93
N ALA A 28 -29.12 -35.12 -13.67
CA ALA A 28 -29.78 -34.72 -12.40
C ALA A 28 -28.85 -34.95 -11.17
N GLN A 29 -28.79 -34.08 -10.13
CA GLN A 29 -29.56 -34.13 -8.85
C GLN A 29 -29.53 -35.49 -8.09
N GLU A 30 -29.33 -35.61 -6.76
CA GLU A 30 -29.08 -34.65 -5.65
C GLU A 30 -28.74 -35.43 -4.34
N ILE A 31 -27.75 -35.02 -3.50
CA ILE A 31 -27.68 -35.30 -2.04
C ILE A 31 -26.96 -34.13 -1.32
N SER A 32 -27.38 -33.80 -0.11
CA SER A 32 -27.04 -32.57 0.64
C SER A 32 -25.83 -32.63 1.58
N GLY A 33 -24.99 -31.59 1.52
CA GLY A 33 -24.46 -30.83 2.67
C GLY A 33 -23.36 -31.40 3.58
N MET A 34 -22.18 -30.77 3.57
CA MET A 34 -21.35 -30.44 4.76
C MET A 34 -20.17 -29.51 4.40
N ASN A 35 -19.56 -28.92 5.43
CA ASN A 35 -18.62 -27.79 5.44
C ASN A 35 -17.30 -27.92 4.62
N ALA A 36 -16.83 -26.76 4.14
CA ALA A 36 -15.46 -26.22 4.12
C ALA A 36 -14.20 -27.06 3.73
N SER A 37 -13.36 -26.39 2.90
CA SER A 37 -11.89 -26.47 2.74
C SER A 37 -11.22 -27.68 2.05
N CYS A 38 -10.45 -27.35 0.98
CA CYS A 38 -9.26 -28.02 0.38
C CYS A 38 -9.38 -29.52 -0.04
N LEU A 39 -8.63 -30.05 -1.01
CA LEU A 39 -7.71 -29.52 -2.05
C LEU A 39 -8.16 -30.11 -3.40
N ALA A 40 -7.94 -29.38 -4.50
CA ALA A 40 -7.82 -30.02 -5.82
C ALA A 40 -6.37 -30.46 -6.00
N ALA A 41 -6.12 -31.71 -6.41
CA ALA A 41 -4.78 -32.18 -6.71
C ALA A 41 -4.20 -31.44 -7.92
N PRO A 42 -2.90 -31.09 -7.94
CA PRO A 42 -2.28 -30.50 -9.12
C PRO A 42 -2.30 -31.51 -10.28
N ALA A 43 -2.75 -31.05 -11.45
CA ALA A 43 -2.74 -31.87 -12.65
C ALA A 43 -1.30 -31.97 -13.19
N GLN A 44 -0.71 -33.17 -13.15
CA GLN A 44 0.57 -33.48 -13.79
C GLN A 44 0.40 -33.46 -15.33
N PRO A 45 0.89 -32.44 -16.08
CA PRO A 45 0.44 -32.23 -17.46
C PRO A 45 1.22 -33.00 -18.54
N ASP A 46 2.36 -33.61 -18.21
CA ASP A 46 3.38 -34.04 -19.20
C ASP A 46 3.75 -35.54 -19.17
N THR A 47 3.08 -36.35 -18.34
CA THR A 47 3.34 -37.79 -18.21
C THR A 47 2.64 -38.59 -19.31
N ILE A 48 3.38 -39.42 -20.06
CA ILE A 48 2.88 -40.34 -21.09
C ILE A 48 2.45 -41.68 -20.48
N LEU A 49 3.27 -42.20 -19.57
CA LEU A 49 3.06 -43.48 -18.89
C LEU A 49 3.49 -43.33 -17.44
N TYR A 50 2.65 -43.78 -16.51
CA TYR A 50 3.02 -43.99 -15.12
C TYR A 50 2.57 -45.40 -14.73
N GLU A 51 3.47 -46.16 -14.11
CA GLU A 51 3.23 -47.51 -13.67
C GLU A 51 3.97 -47.81 -12.37
N SER A 52 3.22 -48.14 -11.32
CA SER A 52 3.74 -48.48 -9.99
C SER A 52 3.52 -49.96 -9.63
N PHE A 53 3.06 -50.80 -10.55
CA PHE A 53 2.90 -52.25 -10.41
C PHE A 53 1.99 -52.75 -9.25
N GLU A 54 1.32 -51.84 -8.54
CA GLU A 54 0.37 -52.13 -7.44
C GLU A 54 -0.84 -52.96 -7.88
N ASN A 55 -1.18 -52.94 -9.17
CA ASN A 55 -2.30 -53.69 -9.72
C ASN A 55 -1.90 -55.08 -10.25
N GLY A 56 -0.62 -55.44 -10.16
CA GLY A 56 -0.08 -56.73 -10.61
C GLY A 56 1.31 -56.59 -11.22
N PRO A 57 2.12 -57.66 -11.25
CA PRO A 57 3.51 -57.59 -11.65
C PRO A 57 3.70 -57.41 -13.18
N VAL A 58 2.62 -57.57 -13.97
CA VAL A 58 2.62 -57.35 -15.42
C VAL A 58 1.36 -56.56 -15.76
N PRO A 59 1.47 -55.24 -16.00
CA PRO A 59 0.30 -54.41 -16.24
C PRO A 59 -0.28 -54.59 -17.64
N ASN A 60 -1.54 -54.22 -17.82
CA ASN A 60 -2.22 -54.34 -19.11
C ASN A 60 -1.51 -53.52 -20.21
N GLY A 61 -1.16 -54.18 -21.31
CA GLY A 61 -0.52 -53.56 -22.47
C GLY A 61 1.01 -53.59 -22.46
N TRP A 62 1.65 -54.03 -21.37
CA TRP A 62 3.06 -54.40 -21.36
C TRP A 62 3.25 -55.77 -22.01
N LEU A 63 4.43 -56.00 -22.58
CA LEU A 63 4.80 -57.26 -23.24
C LEU A 63 6.02 -57.89 -22.56
N GLU A 64 5.98 -59.20 -22.41
CA GLU A 64 7.05 -60.00 -21.81
C GLU A 64 7.61 -60.97 -22.84
N ILE A 65 8.94 -61.13 -22.86
CA ILE A 65 9.61 -62.12 -23.72
C ILE A 65 10.62 -62.91 -22.89
N ASP A 66 10.32 -64.20 -22.71
CA ASP A 66 11.26 -65.25 -22.32
C ASP A 66 12.14 -65.58 -23.54
N ALA A 67 13.32 -64.96 -23.64
CA ALA A 67 14.21 -65.14 -24.79
C ALA A 67 15.30 -66.19 -24.55
N ASP A 68 15.49 -66.65 -23.31
CA ASP A 68 16.36 -67.80 -23.00
C ASP A 68 15.62 -69.15 -22.95
N ALA A 69 14.28 -69.11 -22.99
CA ALA A 69 13.37 -70.25 -22.97
C ALA A 69 13.47 -71.10 -21.69
N ASP A 70 13.82 -70.48 -20.56
CA ASP A 70 13.93 -71.17 -19.26
C ASP A 70 12.59 -71.37 -18.53
N GLY A 71 11.51 -70.71 -19.01
CA GLY A 71 10.17 -70.77 -18.45
C GLY A 71 9.95 -69.87 -17.23
N ALA A 72 10.84 -68.92 -16.98
CA ALA A 72 10.62 -67.69 -16.23
C ALA A 72 10.71 -66.49 -17.17
N THR A 73 10.03 -65.41 -16.80
CA THR A 73 10.19 -64.11 -17.41
C THR A 73 9.97 -63.05 -16.33
N TRP A 74 9.65 -61.82 -16.71
CA TRP A 74 9.12 -60.87 -15.75
C TRP A 74 7.80 -61.38 -15.15
N GLY A 75 7.45 -60.86 -13.96
CA GLY A 75 6.21 -61.09 -13.22
C GLY A 75 5.76 -62.53 -12.92
N SER A 76 6.51 -63.55 -13.33
CA SER A 76 6.12 -64.96 -13.29
C SER A 76 6.41 -65.58 -11.91
N PRO A 77 5.38 -65.91 -11.10
CA PRO A 77 5.62 -66.51 -9.79
C PRO A 77 6.05 -67.96 -9.93
N SER A 78 7.31 -68.27 -9.66
CA SER A 78 7.67 -69.59 -9.15
C SER A 78 6.93 -69.78 -7.82
N GLY A 79 5.96 -70.70 -7.80
CA GLY A 79 4.97 -70.75 -6.73
C GLY A 79 5.56 -70.76 -5.31
N SER A 80 4.99 -69.94 -4.42
CA SER A 80 5.31 -69.76 -2.99
C SER A 80 6.27 -68.64 -2.56
N PHE A 81 6.73 -67.76 -3.45
CA PHE A 81 7.39 -66.52 -3.02
C PHE A 81 6.38 -65.40 -2.72
N SER A 82 6.25 -65.04 -1.43
CA SER A 82 5.65 -63.77 -1.02
C SER A 82 6.59 -62.64 -1.43
N VAL A 83 6.23 -61.87 -2.47
CA VAL A 83 7.04 -60.73 -2.95
C VAL A 83 7.19 -59.73 -1.80
N PRO A 84 8.41 -59.52 -1.25
CA PRO A 84 8.60 -58.57 -0.17
C PRO A 84 8.86 -57.19 -0.77
N TYR A 85 8.07 -56.21 -0.38
CA TYR A 85 8.25 -54.75 -0.52
C TYR A 85 8.92 -54.28 -1.85
N GLY A 86 8.10 -53.63 -2.68
CA GLY A 86 8.54 -52.70 -3.71
C GLY A 86 9.30 -51.50 -3.13
N HIS A 87 9.53 -50.49 -3.95
CA HIS A 87 10.04 -49.21 -3.52
C HIS A 87 9.00 -48.52 -2.61
N ASN A 88 7.72 -48.49 -3.03
CA ASN A 88 6.61 -47.97 -2.22
C ASN A 88 5.34 -48.88 -2.15
N GLY A 89 5.45 -50.18 -2.49
CA GLY A 89 4.38 -51.15 -2.25
C GLY A 89 4.64 -52.54 -2.82
N LEU A 90 4.03 -52.87 -3.96
CA LEU A 90 4.38 -54.00 -4.83
C LEU A 90 5.42 -53.55 -5.88
N CYS A 91 5.93 -54.47 -6.69
CA CYS A 91 6.86 -54.18 -7.78
C CYS A 91 6.82 -55.31 -8.81
N THR A 92 7.36 -55.08 -10.01
CA THR A 92 7.67 -56.18 -10.94
C THR A 92 9.09 -56.72 -10.73
N TYR A 93 9.31 -57.97 -11.14
CA TYR A 93 10.59 -58.66 -10.98
C TYR A 93 10.82 -59.67 -12.09
N SER A 94 12.09 -59.95 -12.38
CA SER A 94 12.56 -60.96 -13.32
C SER A 94 13.50 -61.94 -12.62
N HIS A 95 13.41 -63.21 -12.99
CA HIS A 95 14.26 -64.30 -12.54
C HIS A 95 14.85 -64.99 -13.78
N ILE A 96 16.10 -65.41 -13.69
CA ILE A 96 16.79 -66.25 -14.68
C ILE A 96 17.23 -67.52 -13.96
N ARG A 97 16.79 -68.67 -14.46
CA ARG A 97 17.04 -70.00 -13.90
C ARG A 97 18.41 -70.52 -14.30
N SER A 98 18.80 -71.64 -13.70
CA SER A 98 20.13 -72.24 -13.87
C SER A 98 20.40 -72.72 -15.31
N GLY A 99 21.07 -71.88 -16.09
CA GLY A 99 21.71 -72.21 -17.36
C GLY A 99 22.65 -71.10 -17.83
N ILE A 100 23.38 -71.34 -18.93
CA ILE A 100 24.14 -70.31 -19.65
C ILE A 100 23.34 -69.91 -20.88
N SER A 101 22.43 -68.95 -20.70
CA SER A 101 21.90 -68.18 -21.82
C SER A 101 22.19 -66.71 -21.59
N THR A 102 22.78 -66.08 -22.60
CA THR A 102 23.00 -64.64 -22.63
C THR A 102 21.82 -63.90 -23.25
N ALA A 103 20.73 -64.59 -23.64
CA ALA A 103 19.59 -64.00 -24.32
C ALA A 103 18.71 -63.14 -23.39
N GLY A 104 18.39 -63.67 -22.20
CA GLY A 104 17.75 -62.94 -21.10
C GLY A 104 16.24 -62.71 -21.26
N ASN A 105 15.67 -62.04 -20.26
CA ASN A 105 14.23 -61.82 -20.12
C ASN A 105 13.89 -60.32 -20.26
N TYR A 106 12.93 -60.03 -21.15
CA TYR A 106 12.56 -58.66 -21.53
C TYR A 106 11.18 -58.29 -20.98
N LEU A 107 11.08 -57.09 -20.40
CA LEU A 107 9.83 -56.39 -20.11
C LEU A 107 9.77 -55.14 -20.98
N ILE A 108 8.71 -55.02 -21.78
CA ILE A 108 8.56 -54.00 -22.82
C ILE A 108 7.32 -53.14 -22.51
N THR A 109 7.48 -51.82 -22.59
CA THR A 109 6.37 -50.85 -22.39
C THR A 109 5.26 -51.00 -23.44
N PRO A 110 4.06 -50.46 -23.18
CA PRO A 110 3.14 -50.03 -24.24
C PRO A 110 3.80 -49.01 -25.20
N ASN A 111 3.11 -48.64 -26.28
CA ASN A 111 3.56 -47.57 -27.17
C ASN A 111 3.57 -46.21 -26.42
N ILE A 112 4.74 -45.59 -26.36
CA ILE A 112 5.03 -44.32 -25.68
C ILE A 112 5.45 -43.22 -26.67
N GLU A 113 4.90 -43.21 -27.89
CA GLU A 113 5.22 -42.25 -28.94
C GLU A 113 5.19 -40.78 -28.46
N GLY A 114 6.32 -40.09 -28.67
CA GLY A 114 6.57 -38.74 -28.16
C GLY A 114 7.36 -38.69 -26.84
N ALA A 115 7.76 -39.84 -26.28
CA ALA A 115 8.59 -39.91 -25.09
C ALA A 115 9.99 -39.32 -25.30
N LYS A 116 10.46 -38.57 -24.30
CA LYS A 116 11.80 -37.97 -24.27
C LYS A 116 12.64 -38.35 -23.05
N ARG A 117 12.02 -38.80 -21.96
CA ARG A 117 12.71 -39.20 -20.71
C ARG A 117 11.95 -40.32 -20.00
N VAL A 118 12.68 -41.24 -19.37
CA VAL A 118 12.14 -42.24 -18.44
C VAL A 118 12.79 -42.14 -17.06
N LYS A 119 11.97 -42.28 -16.01
CA LYS A 119 12.35 -42.42 -14.59
C LYS A 119 11.89 -43.80 -14.11
N TYR A 120 12.70 -44.53 -13.36
CA TYR A 120 12.32 -45.79 -12.72
C TYR A 120 13.25 -46.14 -11.55
N TRP A 121 12.81 -47.05 -10.68
CA TRP A 121 13.65 -47.67 -9.64
C TRP A 121 14.01 -49.10 -10.00
N VAL A 122 15.23 -49.52 -9.68
CA VAL A 122 15.71 -50.88 -9.94
C VAL A 122 16.57 -51.40 -8.78
N CYS A 123 16.41 -52.67 -8.40
CA CYS A 123 17.23 -53.29 -7.35
C CYS A 123 17.51 -54.78 -7.57
N ASN A 124 18.52 -55.30 -6.85
CA ASN A 124 18.82 -56.72 -6.69
C ASN A 124 18.23 -57.17 -5.34
N GLN A 125 17.58 -58.34 -5.29
CA GLN A 125 16.81 -58.73 -4.12
C GLN A 125 17.64 -59.28 -2.94
N TYR A 126 18.59 -60.20 -3.16
CA TYR A 126 19.30 -60.88 -2.05
C TYR A 126 20.78 -61.23 -2.29
N SER A 127 21.35 -60.91 -3.47
CA SER A 127 22.67 -61.42 -3.84
C SER A 127 23.80 -60.41 -3.68
N THR A 128 24.98 -60.90 -3.26
CA THR A 128 26.25 -60.17 -3.40
C THR A 128 26.82 -60.24 -4.81
N ASN A 129 26.28 -61.12 -5.67
CA ASN A 129 26.60 -61.14 -7.09
C ASN A 129 25.91 -59.95 -7.79
N PRO A 130 26.53 -59.35 -8.82
CA PRO A 130 25.84 -58.39 -9.68
C PRO A 130 24.73 -59.07 -10.48
N GLU A 131 23.52 -58.52 -10.44
CA GLU A 131 22.53 -58.76 -11.50
C GLU A 131 22.81 -57.80 -12.65
N HIS A 132 22.79 -58.30 -13.88
CA HIS A 132 23.08 -57.52 -15.09
C HIS A 132 21.80 -57.19 -15.85
N TYR A 133 21.67 -55.94 -16.27
CA TYR A 133 20.53 -55.51 -17.07
C TYR A 133 20.92 -54.46 -18.10
N ALA A 134 20.19 -54.46 -19.20
CA ALA A 134 20.28 -53.46 -20.24
C ALA A 134 18.95 -52.72 -20.37
N VAL A 135 19.02 -51.41 -20.61
CA VAL A 135 17.88 -50.64 -21.11
C VAL A 135 18.07 -50.51 -22.61
N MET A 136 17.04 -50.89 -23.37
CA MET A 136 17.04 -50.83 -24.83
C MET A 136 15.81 -50.07 -25.31
N VAL A 137 15.90 -49.44 -26.47
CA VAL A 137 14.83 -48.62 -27.05
C VAL A 137 14.54 -49.03 -28.48
N SER A 138 13.29 -48.93 -28.90
CA SER A 138 12.83 -49.21 -30.26
C SER A 138 12.00 -48.06 -30.80
N THR A 139 12.15 -47.78 -32.10
CA THR A 139 11.37 -46.78 -32.86
C THR A 139 10.38 -47.41 -33.84
N THR A 140 10.44 -48.74 -34.03
CA THR A 140 9.73 -49.49 -35.08
C THR A 140 8.67 -50.43 -34.52
N GLY A 141 9.04 -51.33 -33.60
CA GLY A 141 8.22 -52.44 -33.15
C GLY A 141 8.70 -53.07 -31.84
N THR A 142 8.09 -54.19 -31.46
CA THR A 142 8.36 -54.89 -30.19
C THR A 142 9.06 -56.24 -30.37
N ALA A 143 9.63 -56.52 -31.56
CA ALA A 143 10.47 -57.70 -31.74
C ALA A 143 11.88 -57.44 -31.14
N ILE A 144 12.60 -58.47 -30.70
CA ILE A 144 13.91 -58.29 -30.04
C ILE A 144 14.89 -57.57 -30.98
N GLU A 145 14.84 -57.86 -32.27
CA GLU A 145 15.64 -57.25 -33.33
C GLU A 145 15.32 -55.76 -33.61
N ASP A 146 14.18 -55.23 -33.13
CA ASP A 146 13.84 -53.80 -33.24
C ASP A 146 14.57 -52.94 -32.19
N PHE A 147 15.07 -53.54 -31.10
CA PHE A 147 15.63 -52.81 -29.96
C PHE A 147 17.13 -52.53 -30.11
N VAL A 148 17.50 -51.28 -29.92
CA VAL A 148 18.89 -50.81 -29.83
C VAL A 148 19.27 -50.58 -28.37
N LEU A 149 20.45 -51.04 -27.97
CA LEU A 149 21.01 -50.82 -26.64
C LEU A 149 21.15 -49.32 -26.35
N LEU A 150 20.51 -48.82 -25.29
CA LEU A 150 20.69 -47.46 -24.78
C LEU A 150 21.85 -47.44 -23.78
N PHE A 151 21.83 -48.34 -22.81
CA PHE A 151 22.98 -48.64 -21.95
C PHE A 151 22.89 -50.02 -21.30
N ASP A 152 24.01 -50.49 -20.76
CA ASP A 152 24.18 -51.73 -20.01
C ASP A 152 24.75 -51.43 -18.63
N ASP A 153 24.25 -52.08 -17.58
CA ASP A 153 24.56 -51.77 -16.18
C ASP A 153 24.47 -53.02 -15.28
N SER A 154 25.00 -52.93 -14.06
CA SER A 154 24.96 -54.01 -13.08
C SER A 154 24.71 -53.53 -11.64
N ILE A 155 23.93 -54.31 -10.89
CA ILE A 155 23.49 -53.97 -9.54
C ILE A 155 23.94 -55.03 -8.54
N THR A 156 24.90 -54.62 -7.72
CA THR A 156 25.39 -55.35 -6.54
C THR A 156 24.65 -54.86 -5.29
N GLY A 157 24.10 -55.80 -4.51
CA GLY A 157 23.39 -55.52 -3.26
C GLY A 157 24.18 -55.89 -2.00
N LYS A 158 23.81 -55.29 -0.87
CA LYS A 158 24.05 -55.86 0.48
C LYS A 158 22.77 -56.54 0.95
N PRO A 159 22.84 -57.62 1.75
CA PRO A 159 21.66 -58.22 2.33
C PRO A 159 21.07 -57.31 3.44
N THR A 160 19.96 -56.65 3.09
CA THR A 160 19.04 -55.84 3.93
C THR A 160 19.58 -54.53 4.56
N PRO A 161 18.82 -53.41 4.48
CA PRO A 161 17.61 -53.21 3.65
C PRO A 161 17.92 -53.29 2.15
N LEU A 162 16.88 -53.42 1.31
CA LEU A 162 17.04 -53.35 -0.15
C LEU A 162 17.55 -51.96 -0.53
N VAL A 163 18.54 -51.90 -1.42
CA VAL A 163 19.06 -50.63 -1.96
C VAL A 163 18.51 -50.46 -3.36
N TRP A 164 17.37 -49.79 -3.46
CA TRP A 164 16.80 -49.34 -4.72
C TRP A 164 17.69 -48.23 -5.31
N ARG A 165 17.93 -48.31 -6.63
CA ARG A 165 18.65 -47.28 -7.40
C ARG A 165 17.66 -46.63 -8.35
N ARG A 166 17.50 -45.31 -8.25
CA ARG A 166 16.76 -44.52 -9.23
C ARG A 166 17.59 -44.39 -10.50
N ARG A 167 16.92 -44.47 -11.64
CA ARG A 167 17.48 -44.16 -12.96
C ARG A 167 16.59 -43.11 -13.63
N ILE A 168 17.22 -42.09 -14.18
CA ILE A 168 16.62 -41.06 -15.02
C ILE A 168 17.42 -41.07 -16.31
N VAL A 169 16.75 -41.23 -17.45
CA VAL A 169 17.40 -41.52 -18.73
C VAL A 169 16.68 -40.77 -19.84
N ASP A 170 17.42 -39.94 -20.57
CA ASP A 170 16.92 -39.27 -21.77
C ASP A 170 16.86 -40.28 -22.93
N LEU A 171 15.78 -40.21 -23.70
CA LEU A 171 15.44 -41.16 -24.74
C LEU A 171 15.77 -40.58 -26.12
N PRO A 172 16.35 -41.36 -27.05
CA PRO A 172 16.55 -40.92 -28.43
C PRO A 172 15.24 -40.50 -29.10
N GLU A 173 15.31 -39.50 -29.97
CA GLU A 173 14.15 -38.99 -30.71
C GLU A 173 13.45 -40.12 -31.49
N GLY A 174 12.12 -40.14 -31.43
CA GLY A 174 11.31 -41.16 -32.10
C GLY A 174 11.19 -42.49 -31.35
N THR A 175 11.70 -42.60 -30.12
CA THR A 175 11.47 -43.77 -29.24
C THR A 175 9.96 -44.04 -29.09
N LYS A 176 9.55 -45.29 -29.34
CA LYS A 176 8.17 -45.78 -29.22
C LYS A 176 8.01 -46.85 -28.14
N TYR A 177 9.09 -47.56 -27.79
CA TYR A 177 9.09 -48.60 -26.78
C TYR A 177 10.41 -48.60 -26.00
N ILE A 178 10.34 -48.86 -24.69
CA ILE A 178 11.49 -49.17 -23.85
C ILE A 178 11.42 -50.64 -23.46
N ALA A 179 12.58 -51.31 -23.41
CA ALA A 179 12.72 -52.66 -22.90
C ALA A 179 13.75 -52.71 -21.76
N TRP A 180 13.38 -53.29 -20.62
CA TRP A 180 14.31 -53.73 -19.58
C TRP A 180 14.66 -55.19 -19.81
N ARG A 181 15.91 -55.44 -20.16
CA ARG A 181 16.45 -56.77 -20.42
C ARG A 181 17.30 -57.22 -19.23
N HIS A 182 16.80 -58.17 -18.46
CA HIS A 182 17.58 -58.86 -17.43
C HIS A 182 18.33 -60.03 -18.08
N TYR A 183 19.65 -60.18 -17.85
CA TYR A 183 20.42 -61.26 -18.51
C TYR A 183 21.65 -61.70 -17.69
N LYS A 184 22.21 -62.87 -18.04
CA LYS A 184 23.33 -63.49 -17.32
C LYS A 184 24.66 -63.32 -18.07
N VAL A 185 25.75 -63.00 -17.33
CA VAL A 185 27.12 -62.84 -17.89
C VAL A 185 28.04 -64.03 -17.56
N THR A 186 27.86 -64.67 -16.41
CA THR A 186 28.63 -65.84 -15.94
C THR A 186 27.72 -66.84 -15.25
N ASP A 187 28.12 -68.12 -15.11
CA ASP A 187 27.25 -69.17 -14.54
C ASP A 187 27.02 -69.08 -13.00
N SER A 188 27.31 -67.92 -12.41
CA SER A 188 26.92 -67.53 -11.06
C SER A 188 25.40 -67.54 -10.86
N HIS A 189 24.92 -67.83 -9.65
CA HIS A 189 23.50 -67.66 -9.32
C HIS A 189 23.09 -66.19 -9.47
N THR A 190 22.19 -65.96 -10.42
CA THR A 190 21.30 -64.81 -10.56
C THR A 190 20.00 -65.15 -9.83
N GLU A 191 19.50 -64.26 -8.98
CA GLU A 191 18.28 -64.51 -8.21
C GLU A 191 17.12 -63.68 -8.76
N PHE A 192 17.08 -62.37 -8.45
CA PHE A 192 15.98 -61.50 -8.86
C PHE A 192 16.44 -60.06 -9.10
N LEU A 193 16.15 -59.56 -10.30
CA LEU A 193 16.13 -58.14 -10.62
C LEU A 193 14.71 -57.61 -10.41
N LYS A 194 14.55 -56.49 -9.71
CA LYS A 194 13.27 -55.81 -9.51
C LYS A 194 13.24 -54.46 -10.21
N LEU A 195 12.06 -54.06 -10.69
CA LEU A 195 11.78 -52.78 -11.32
C LEU A 195 10.52 -52.16 -10.70
N ASP A 196 10.50 -50.84 -10.51
CA ASP A 196 9.39 -50.13 -9.86
C ASP A 196 9.27 -48.65 -10.29
N ASP A 197 8.12 -48.04 -9.98
CA ASP A 197 7.69 -46.65 -10.32
C ASP A 197 8.18 -46.15 -11.70
N VAL A 198 7.82 -46.85 -12.79
CA VAL A 198 8.19 -46.44 -14.15
C VAL A 198 7.34 -45.24 -14.58
N THR A 199 7.99 -44.11 -14.82
CA THR A 199 7.37 -42.88 -15.34
C THR A 199 8.05 -42.45 -16.64
N VAL A 200 7.26 -42.13 -17.67
CA VAL A 200 7.74 -41.67 -18.99
C VAL A 200 7.15 -40.30 -19.29
N TYR A 201 7.99 -39.35 -19.70
CA TYR A 201 7.63 -37.94 -19.92
C TYR A 201 7.68 -37.55 -21.40
N ARG A 202 6.83 -36.59 -21.80
CA ARG A 202 6.76 -36.06 -23.18
C ARG A 202 7.71 -34.87 -23.40
N SER A 203 8.14 -34.21 -22.34
CA SER A 203 9.18 -33.19 -22.36
C SER A 203 10.51 -33.70 -21.75
N ILE A 204 11.52 -32.83 -21.84
CA ILE A 204 12.79 -32.93 -21.09
C ILE A 204 12.76 -31.88 -19.95
N GLU A 205 11.65 -31.14 -19.79
CA GLU A 205 11.53 -30.06 -18.82
C GLU A 205 11.90 -30.57 -17.42
N GLY A 206 12.72 -29.76 -16.76
CA GLY A 206 13.62 -30.20 -15.71
C GLY A 206 12.92 -30.44 -14.38
N PRO A 207 13.70 -30.61 -13.30
CA PRO A 207 13.17 -30.37 -11.97
C PRO A 207 12.58 -28.96 -11.83
N GLU A 208 11.75 -28.76 -10.81
CA GLU A 208 11.06 -27.50 -10.58
C GLU A 208 12.05 -26.31 -10.43
N PRO A 209 11.71 -25.13 -10.97
CA PRO A 209 12.54 -23.95 -10.83
C PRO A 209 12.49 -23.36 -9.41
N ALA A 210 13.46 -22.50 -9.09
CA ALA A 210 13.33 -21.59 -7.95
C ALA A 210 12.08 -20.70 -8.11
N THR A 211 11.37 -20.42 -7.02
CA THR A 211 10.11 -19.67 -7.03
C THR A 211 10.32 -18.22 -6.59
N ASP A 212 9.29 -17.36 -6.69
CA ASP A 212 9.26 -15.97 -6.20
C ASP A 212 10.53 -15.14 -6.50
N PHE A 213 11.09 -15.31 -7.70
CA PHE A 213 12.27 -14.54 -8.10
C PHE A 213 11.96 -13.04 -8.13
N THR A 214 12.73 -12.26 -7.40
CA THR A 214 12.72 -10.79 -7.47
C THR A 214 14.11 -10.25 -7.72
N VAL A 215 14.18 -9.14 -8.43
CA VAL A 215 15.41 -8.37 -8.61
C VAL A 215 15.13 -6.90 -8.32
N ILE A 216 15.96 -6.30 -7.47
CA ILE A 216 15.85 -4.90 -7.06
C ILE A 216 17.20 -4.20 -7.21
N ASN A 217 17.16 -2.89 -7.49
CA ASN A 217 18.34 -2.04 -7.45
C ASN A 217 18.57 -1.62 -5.99
N ILE A 218 19.74 -1.92 -5.43
CA ILE A 218 20.09 -1.56 -4.04
C ILE A 218 21.05 -0.36 -3.96
N GLY A 219 21.09 0.47 -5.02
CA GLY A 219 22.07 1.54 -5.18
C GLY A 219 23.24 1.10 -6.06
N GLN A 220 24.07 2.05 -6.50
CA GLN A 220 25.25 1.82 -7.36
C GLN A 220 25.01 1.08 -8.70
N ASN A 221 23.76 0.84 -9.12
CA ASN A 221 23.41 -0.09 -10.20
C ASN A 221 23.76 -1.55 -9.88
N VAL A 222 23.86 -1.89 -8.58
CA VAL A 222 24.01 -3.24 -8.07
C VAL A 222 22.65 -3.91 -8.03
N GLY A 223 22.50 -5.02 -8.76
CA GLY A 223 21.33 -5.88 -8.67
C GLY A 223 21.42 -6.78 -7.44
N ARG A 224 20.43 -6.68 -6.54
CA ARG A 224 20.16 -7.72 -5.54
C ARG A 224 19.05 -8.62 -6.08
N LEU A 225 19.38 -9.89 -6.22
CA LEU A 225 18.50 -10.97 -6.63
C LEU A 225 18.07 -11.72 -5.36
N THR A 226 16.79 -12.07 -5.26
CA THR A 226 16.29 -13.01 -4.25
C THR A 226 15.33 -14.00 -4.90
N TRP A 227 15.20 -15.18 -4.33
CA TRP A 227 14.28 -16.22 -4.79
C TRP A 227 13.87 -17.11 -3.61
N ASN A 228 12.78 -17.83 -3.76
CA ASN A 228 12.38 -18.89 -2.86
C ASN A 228 12.80 -20.26 -3.41
N TYR A 229 12.77 -21.27 -2.54
CA TYR A 229 13.00 -22.66 -2.94
C TYR A 229 12.00 -23.12 -4.03
N PRO A 230 12.35 -24.13 -4.83
CA PRO A 230 11.38 -24.85 -5.66
C PRO A 230 10.17 -25.34 -4.85
N GLU A 231 8.98 -25.36 -5.45
CA GLU A 231 7.70 -25.62 -4.75
C GLU A 231 7.64 -27.02 -4.11
N ASP A 232 8.40 -27.98 -4.65
CA ASP A 232 8.54 -29.35 -4.15
C ASP A 232 9.59 -29.51 -3.02
N TYR A 233 10.45 -28.52 -2.80
CA TYR A 233 11.58 -28.63 -1.88
C TYR A 233 11.18 -28.41 -0.40
N GLN A 234 11.45 -29.41 0.44
CA GLN A 234 11.24 -29.32 1.90
C GLN A 234 12.59 -29.35 2.65
N PRO A 235 13.01 -28.24 3.31
CA PRO A 235 14.28 -28.17 4.02
C PRO A 235 14.40 -29.17 5.20
N GLU A 236 13.29 -29.49 5.86
CA GLU A 236 13.24 -30.36 7.04
C GLU A 236 12.63 -31.73 6.73
N GLY A 237 13.38 -32.56 6.00
CA GLY A 237 13.36 -34.01 6.18
C GLY A 237 12.26 -34.81 5.49
N LYS A 238 12.48 -35.12 4.22
CA LYS A 238 12.25 -36.48 3.69
C LYS A 238 13.50 -36.97 2.94
N GLY A 239 13.78 -38.27 3.04
CA GLY A 239 15.00 -38.86 2.50
C GLY A 239 14.87 -39.25 1.02
N ASN A 240 16.00 -39.18 0.33
CA ASN A 240 16.44 -40.06 -0.76
C ASN A 240 15.57 -40.30 -2.02
N GLU A 241 14.36 -39.75 -2.16
CA GLU A 241 13.40 -40.21 -3.20
C GLU A 241 13.08 -39.22 -4.34
N GLU A 242 13.50 -37.95 -4.23
CA GLU A 242 13.42 -36.92 -5.29
C GLU A 242 14.81 -36.42 -5.72
N LEU A 243 14.89 -35.57 -6.75
CA LEU A 243 16.14 -34.93 -7.17
C LEU A 243 16.62 -34.05 -6.00
N GLN A 244 17.88 -34.13 -5.59
CA GLN A 244 18.37 -33.32 -4.47
C GLN A 244 18.84 -31.96 -4.99
N LEU A 245 18.15 -30.90 -4.57
CA LEU A 245 18.63 -29.54 -4.77
C LEU A 245 20.04 -29.43 -4.20
N SER A 246 20.96 -28.92 -5.02
CA SER A 246 22.42 -28.94 -4.78
C SER A 246 23.08 -27.58 -5.01
N GLY A 247 22.32 -26.59 -5.51
CA GLY A 247 22.79 -25.23 -5.71
C GLY A 247 21.91 -24.40 -6.65
N TYR A 248 22.41 -23.23 -7.02
CA TYR A 248 21.82 -22.32 -7.99
C TYR A 248 22.89 -21.74 -8.92
N ASN A 249 22.59 -21.63 -10.21
CA ASN A 249 23.41 -20.91 -11.19
C ASN A 249 22.77 -19.54 -11.47
N ILE A 250 23.58 -18.48 -11.36
CA ILE A 250 23.14 -17.08 -11.51
C ILE A 250 23.69 -16.52 -12.82
N TYR A 251 22.85 -15.85 -13.60
CA TYR A 251 23.20 -15.29 -14.91
C TYR A 251 22.80 -13.82 -15.03
N ALA A 252 23.52 -13.07 -15.85
CA ALA A 252 23.14 -11.74 -16.34
C ALA A 252 23.26 -11.68 -17.88
N ASN A 253 22.19 -11.29 -18.56
CA ASN A 253 22.08 -11.28 -20.03
C ASN A 253 22.59 -12.59 -20.67
N GLY A 254 22.23 -13.74 -20.08
CA GLY A 254 22.65 -15.08 -20.50
C GLY A 254 24.10 -15.47 -20.17
N THR A 255 24.89 -14.61 -19.52
CA THR A 255 26.26 -14.91 -19.08
C THR A 255 26.26 -15.37 -17.63
N LEU A 256 26.88 -16.53 -17.34
CA LEU A 256 27.00 -17.07 -15.98
C LEU A 256 27.88 -16.15 -15.10
N LEU A 257 27.32 -15.64 -14.01
CA LEU A 257 28.01 -14.81 -13.00
C LEU A 257 28.53 -15.65 -11.83
N ALA A 258 27.71 -16.54 -11.30
CA ALA A 258 28.02 -17.28 -10.08
C ALA A 258 27.38 -18.67 -10.04
N GLN A 259 28.00 -19.57 -9.27
CA GLN A 259 27.46 -20.88 -8.92
C GLN A 259 27.43 -21.00 -7.39
N ILE A 260 26.23 -21.01 -6.82
CA ILE A 260 25.99 -21.09 -5.39
C ILE A 260 25.79 -22.56 -5.04
N LYS A 261 26.64 -23.13 -4.17
CA LYS A 261 26.56 -24.55 -3.75
C LYS A 261 25.89 -24.78 -2.40
N ASP A 262 25.65 -23.71 -1.64
CA ASP A 262 24.91 -23.78 -0.39
C ASP A 262 23.45 -23.46 -0.72
N VAL A 263 22.60 -24.48 -0.64
CA VAL A 263 21.17 -24.34 -0.98
C VAL A 263 20.42 -23.39 -0.04
N SER A 264 20.96 -23.11 1.15
CA SER A 264 20.37 -22.15 2.09
C SER A 264 20.55 -20.69 1.67
N ILE A 265 21.42 -20.41 0.69
CA ILE A 265 21.59 -19.08 0.12
C ILE A 265 20.51 -18.85 -0.95
N LEU A 266 19.59 -17.96 -0.62
CA LEU A 266 18.43 -17.55 -1.43
C LEU A 266 18.56 -16.11 -1.98
N GLU A 267 19.76 -15.55 -1.92
CA GLU A 267 20.06 -14.21 -2.43
C GLU A 267 21.43 -14.13 -3.12
N TYR A 268 21.56 -13.18 -4.04
CA TYR A 268 22.83 -12.84 -4.69
C TYR A 268 22.92 -11.34 -4.97
N VAL A 269 24.12 -10.79 -4.87
CA VAL A 269 24.41 -9.37 -5.12
C VAL A 269 25.47 -9.26 -6.21
N ASP A 270 25.10 -8.73 -7.37
CA ASP A 270 26.04 -8.52 -8.48
C ASP A 270 26.87 -7.24 -8.26
N SER A 271 28.01 -7.43 -7.62
CA SER A 271 29.04 -6.39 -7.42
C SER A 271 30.02 -6.24 -8.60
N THR A 272 29.81 -6.99 -9.70
CA THR A 272 30.73 -7.02 -10.84
C THR A 272 30.30 -6.12 -12.01
N TYR A 273 29.03 -5.69 -12.02
CA TYR A 273 28.48 -4.87 -13.09
C TYR A 273 28.95 -3.41 -13.04
N SER A 274 29.90 -3.05 -13.91
CA SER A 274 30.38 -1.67 -14.05
C SER A 274 29.85 -1.05 -15.35
N LEU A 275 29.33 0.19 -15.27
CA LEU A 275 28.64 0.93 -16.34
C LEU A 275 29.42 1.19 -17.65
N ARG A 276 30.60 0.61 -17.85
CA ARG A 276 31.39 0.81 -19.09
C ARG A 276 30.76 0.18 -20.34
N ASP A 277 29.91 -0.85 -20.16
CA ASP A 277 29.36 -1.64 -21.27
C ASP A 277 27.87 -1.39 -21.59
N ASN A 278 27.24 -0.44 -20.88
CA ASN A 278 26.00 0.25 -21.27
C ASN A 278 24.84 -0.59 -21.88
N PRO A 279 24.11 -1.37 -21.06
CA PRO A 279 22.72 -1.69 -21.36
C PRO A 279 21.76 -0.98 -20.39
N LEU A 280 20.70 -0.39 -20.96
CA LEU A 280 19.61 0.31 -20.24
C LEU A 280 18.72 -0.62 -19.40
N GLN A 281 19.03 -1.92 -19.39
CA GLN A 281 18.36 -2.98 -18.66
C GLN A 281 19.32 -4.18 -18.56
N VAL A 282 19.29 -4.93 -17.46
CA VAL A 282 19.98 -6.22 -17.33
C VAL A 282 18.96 -7.28 -16.99
N GLU A 283 18.87 -8.32 -17.81
CA GLU A 283 18.10 -9.51 -17.49
C GLU A 283 18.91 -10.39 -16.55
N TYR A 284 18.48 -10.49 -15.29
CA TYR A 284 19.05 -11.38 -14.31
C TYR A 284 18.24 -12.67 -14.24
N CYS A 285 18.93 -13.80 -14.14
CA CYS A 285 18.28 -15.11 -14.13
C CYS A 285 18.90 -16.06 -13.10
N VAL A 286 18.08 -16.97 -12.58
CA VAL A 286 18.45 -18.03 -11.65
C VAL A 286 17.94 -19.36 -12.17
N THR A 287 18.81 -20.37 -12.14
CA THR A 287 18.49 -21.77 -12.45
C THR A 287 18.81 -22.61 -11.22
N ALA A 288 17.86 -23.42 -10.75
CA ALA A 288 18.10 -24.38 -9.68
C ALA A 288 18.90 -25.58 -10.21
N VAL A 289 19.87 -26.06 -9.43
CA VAL A 289 20.77 -27.16 -9.81
C VAL A 289 20.56 -28.33 -8.87
N TYR A 290 20.23 -29.48 -9.43
CA TYR A 290 19.93 -30.72 -8.71
C TYR A 290 20.96 -31.81 -9.02
N ASP A 291 21.19 -32.73 -8.07
CA ASP A 291 22.15 -33.85 -8.17
C ASP A 291 23.49 -33.41 -8.82
N GLU A 292 24.03 -32.28 -8.33
CA GLU A 292 25.26 -31.58 -8.77
C GLU A 292 25.31 -31.04 -10.21
N SER A 293 24.35 -31.39 -11.09
CA SER A 293 24.51 -31.20 -12.54
C SER A 293 23.24 -31.07 -13.38
N ILE A 294 22.06 -31.30 -12.80
CA ILE A 294 20.76 -31.27 -13.50
C ILE A 294 20.12 -29.90 -13.28
N GLU A 295 20.01 -29.11 -14.33
CA GLU A 295 19.41 -27.77 -14.28
C GLU A 295 17.88 -27.82 -14.42
N SER A 296 17.19 -26.98 -13.64
CA SER A 296 15.75 -26.68 -13.80
C SER A 296 15.48 -25.84 -15.04
N SER A 297 14.22 -25.47 -15.27
CA SER A 297 13.94 -24.27 -16.07
C SER A 297 14.51 -23.02 -15.37
N THR A 298 14.87 -22.01 -16.16
CA THR A 298 15.44 -20.75 -15.66
C THR A 298 14.34 -19.74 -15.37
N VAL A 299 14.40 -19.07 -14.22
CA VAL A 299 13.53 -17.93 -13.90
C VAL A 299 14.33 -16.64 -14.03
N CYS A 300 13.75 -15.65 -14.69
CA CYS A 300 14.40 -14.38 -14.98
C CYS A 300 13.55 -13.20 -14.53
N GLY A 301 14.20 -12.09 -14.24
CA GLY A 301 13.60 -10.78 -14.04
C GLY A 301 14.51 -9.71 -14.61
N THR A 302 13.93 -8.68 -15.22
CA THR A 302 14.69 -7.57 -15.80
C THR A 302 14.88 -6.47 -14.76
N LEU A 303 16.13 -6.19 -14.41
CA LEU A 303 16.48 -4.99 -13.69
C LEU A 303 16.58 -3.83 -14.68
N HIS A 304 15.59 -2.95 -14.63
CA HIS A 304 15.69 -1.65 -15.28
C HIS A 304 16.47 -0.71 -14.35
N TYR A 305 17.67 -0.31 -14.77
CA TYR A 305 18.31 0.86 -14.17
C TYR A 305 17.44 2.08 -14.51
N ALA A 306 17.27 2.99 -13.54
CA ALA A 306 16.33 4.10 -13.63
C ALA A 306 16.55 4.86 -14.95
N THR A 307 15.55 4.80 -15.84
CA THR A 307 15.68 5.16 -17.27
C THR A 307 15.85 6.66 -17.53
N ASP A 308 15.91 7.43 -16.45
CA ASP A 308 16.08 8.86 -16.36
C ASP A 308 17.38 9.30 -15.64
N ALA A 309 18.09 8.43 -14.93
CA ALA A 309 19.27 8.84 -14.14
C ALA A 309 20.48 9.25 -15.03
N ILE A 310 20.88 10.52 -14.94
CA ILE A 310 22.01 11.15 -15.65
C ILE A 310 23.31 11.04 -14.85
N LEU A 311 23.22 11.07 -13.51
CA LEU A 311 24.35 10.95 -12.58
C LEU A 311 23.86 10.21 -11.33
N TYR A 312 24.65 9.29 -10.81
CA TYR A 312 24.49 8.75 -9.47
C TYR A 312 25.84 8.76 -8.77
N GLU A 313 25.85 9.16 -7.50
CA GLU A 313 27.03 9.28 -6.67
C GLU A 313 26.69 8.99 -5.21
N ASN A 314 27.46 8.11 -4.57
CA ASN A 314 27.28 7.72 -3.18
C ASN A 314 28.59 7.69 -2.38
N PHE A 315 29.63 8.37 -2.89
CA PHE A 315 30.88 8.66 -2.20
C PHE A 315 31.72 7.48 -1.69
N GLU A 316 31.31 6.22 -1.89
CA GLU A 316 32.05 5.02 -1.45
C GLU A 316 33.47 4.90 -2.06
N ASN A 317 33.75 5.62 -3.15
CA ASN A 317 35.04 5.63 -3.84
C ASN A 317 35.88 6.90 -3.55
N GLY A 318 35.47 7.74 -2.60
CA GLY A 318 36.22 8.89 -2.10
C GLY A 318 35.30 10.07 -1.73
N PRO A 319 35.72 10.93 -0.77
CA PRO A 319 34.86 12.02 -0.27
C PRO A 319 34.65 13.16 -1.30
N VAL A 320 35.49 13.22 -2.33
CA VAL A 320 35.30 14.04 -3.52
C VAL A 320 35.46 13.10 -4.72
N PRO A 321 34.39 12.80 -5.47
CA PRO A 321 34.46 11.81 -6.55
C PRO A 321 35.15 12.34 -7.79
N ASN A 322 35.61 11.44 -8.64
CA ASN A 322 36.40 11.81 -9.81
C ASN A 322 35.58 12.64 -10.82
N GLY A 323 36.07 13.82 -11.19
CA GLY A 323 35.40 14.74 -12.11
C GLY A 323 34.47 15.77 -11.44
N TRP A 324 34.23 15.65 -10.13
CA TRP A 324 33.61 16.70 -9.33
C TRP A 324 34.65 17.82 -9.05
N LEU A 325 34.16 19.02 -8.79
CA LEU A 325 34.97 20.19 -8.45
C LEU A 325 34.61 20.68 -7.05
N VAL A 326 35.61 21.01 -6.24
CA VAL A 326 35.43 21.67 -4.93
C VAL A 326 35.98 23.09 -5.00
N ILE A 327 35.26 24.04 -4.43
CA ILE A 327 35.70 25.43 -4.26
C ILE A 327 35.58 25.81 -2.78
N ASP A 328 36.74 26.07 -2.18
CA ASP A 328 36.96 26.82 -0.95
C ASP A 328 36.92 28.31 -1.31
N ALA A 329 35.80 28.99 -1.04
CA ALA A 329 35.62 30.41 -1.42
C ALA A 329 35.93 31.39 -0.27
N ASP A 330 35.87 30.95 0.99
CA ASP A 330 36.33 31.71 2.15
C ASP A 330 37.87 31.65 2.33
N GLY A 331 38.52 30.62 1.79
CA GLY A 331 39.97 30.50 1.66
C GLY A 331 40.67 30.03 2.93
N ASP A 332 39.96 29.35 3.83
CA ASP A 332 40.49 28.87 5.11
C ASP A 332 41.20 27.50 5.01
N GLY A 333 41.00 26.80 3.89
CA GLY A 333 41.57 25.49 3.57
C GLY A 333 40.68 24.30 3.90
N PHE A 334 39.56 24.48 4.61
CA PHE A 334 38.62 23.44 5.01
C PHE A 334 37.41 23.43 4.09
N SER A 335 37.35 22.45 3.19
CA SER A 335 36.27 22.34 2.20
C SER A 335 35.68 20.93 2.11
N TRP A 336 34.74 20.73 1.19
CA TRP A 336 34.09 19.45 0.96
C TRP A 336 35.12 18.33 0.77
N GLY A 337 35.02 17.31 1.61
CA GLY A 337 35.89 16.14 1.58
C GLY A 337 37.33 16.35 2.07
N HIS A 338 37.65 17.49 2.70
CA HIS A 338 38.95 17.71 3.36
C HIS A 338 39.25 16.63 4.44
N TYR A 339 38.21 16.10 5.09
CA TYR A 339 38.32 15.20 6.24
C TYR A 339 38.50 13.71 5.86
N LEU A 340 39.53 13.42 5.05
CA LEU A 340 39.91 12.05 4.65
C LEU A 340 40.09 11.07 5.83
N ASN A 341 40.48 11.55 7.02
CA ASN A 341 40.62 10.71 8.22
C ASN A 341 39.29 10.46 8.95
N ALA A 342 38.23 11.22 8.64
CA ALA A 342 36.89 11.05 9.20
C ALA A 342 35.91 10.36 8.24
N TYR A 343 36.31 10.22 6.97
CA TYR A 343 35.62 9.47 5.92
C TYR A 343 35.36 8.00 6.30
N ASP A 344 36.27 7.35 7.05
CA ASP A 344 36.09 6.00 7.62
C ASP A 344 35.35 6.00 8.98
N ALA A 345 35.09 7.18 9.56
CA ALA A 345 34.59 7.33 10.94
C ALA A 345 33.13 7.77 11.04
N PHE A 346 32.56 8.32 9.97
CA PHE A 346 31.17 8.76 9.90
C PHE A 346 30.41 7.96 8.83
N PRO A 347 29.43 7.12 9.21
CA PRO A 347 28.72 6.25 8.26
C PRO A 347 27.92 7.08 7.25
N GLY A 348 27.76 6.52 6.04
CA GLY A 348 26.88 7.04 5.01
C GLY A 348 25.40 6.86 5.34
N HIS A 349 24.57 7.08 4.34
CA HIS A 349 23.13 6.84 4.39
C HIS A 349 22.81 5.35 4.17
N ASN A 350 23.30 4.77 3.08
CA ASN A 350 23.20 3.34 2.76
C ASN A 350 24.56 2.63 2.63
N GLY A 351 25.66 3.33 2.95
CA GLY A 351 27.03 2.87 2.72
C GLY A 351 28.00 3.15 3.87
N GLY A 352 29.29 2.88 3.65
CA GLY A 352 30.34 3.17 4.61
C GLY A 352 30.68 4.66 4.73
N HIS A 353 30.39 5.44 3.69
CA HIS A 353 31.04 6.73 3.46
C HIS A 353 30.05 7.84 3.03
N CYS A 354 30.49 9.10 3.13
CA CYS A 354 29.75 10.27 2.65
C CYS A 354 30.70 11.47 2.44
N SER A 355 30.24 12.54 1.79
CA SER A 355 30.98 13.80 1.72
C SER A 355 30.65 14.72 2.91
N LEU A 356 31.63 15.52 3.34
CA LEU A 356 31.60 16.28 4.59
C LEU A 356 32.10 17.72 4.39
N SER A 357 31.42 18.69 5.00
CA SER A 357 31.88 20.08 5.13
C SER A 357 31.67 20.57 6.56
N ALA A 358 32.57 21.42 7.07
CA ALA A 358 32.66 21.76 8.49
C ALA A 358 32.27 23.22 8.79
N SER A 359 31.61 23.44 9.92
CA SER A 359 31.47 24.76 10.56
C SER A 359 32.18 24.81 11.93
N TYR A 360 32.57 23.65 12.46
CA TYR A 360 33.51 23.53 13.59
C TYR A 360 34.49 22.37 13.36
N VAL A 361 35.78 22.62 13.60
CA VAL A 361 36.86 21.68 13.32
C VAL A 361 37.51 21.17 14.62
N PRO A 362 37.42 19.87 14.94
CA PRO A 362 38.06 19.28 16.11
C PRO A 362 39.55 19.62 16.23
N GLY A 363 39.93 20.23 17.36
CA GLY A 363 41.31 20.63 17.65
C GLY A 363 41.75 21.97 17.05
N ILE A 364 40.89 22.64 16.28
CA ILE A 364 41.14 23.98 15.71
C ILE A 364 40.12 24.99 16.26
N GLY A 365 38.83 24.66 16.21
CA GLY A 365 37.73 25.52 16.65
C GLY A 365 36.71 25.83 15.55
N PRO A 366 35.85 26.85 15.73
CA PRO A 366 34.87 27.25 14.73
C PRO A 366 35.51 27.81 13.46
N VAL A 367 34.86 27.55 12.33
CA VAL A 367 35.18 28.08 10.99
C VAL A 367 33.92 28.68 10.36
N THR A 368 34.06 29.41 9.26
CA THR A 368 32.95 30.16 8.62
C THR A 368 32.86 29.77 7.14
N PRO A 369 32.39 28.54 6.84
CA PRO A 369 32.50 27.96 5.51
C PRO A 369 31.83 28.81 4.43
N ASP A 370 32.42 28.83 3.24
CA ASP A 370 31.78 29.18 1.98
C ASP A 370 32.19 28.13 0.92
N ASN A 371 31.67 26.92 1.10
CA ASN A 371 32.24 25.71 0.52
C ASN A 371 31.32 25.06 -0.50
N TYR A 372 31.78 24.94 -1.74
CA TYR A 372 31.02 24.39 -2.87
C TYR A 372 31.52 22.99 -3.25
N LEU A 373 30.61 22.04 -3.39
CA LEU A 373 30.81 20.76 -4.08
C LEU A 373 29.98 20.74 -5.36
N ILE A 374 30.65 20.64 -6.51
CA ILE A 374 30.08 20.87 -7.85
C ILE A 374 30.15 19.59 -8.69
N THR A 375 29.05 19.22 -9.33
CA THR A 375 28.96 18.04 -10.19
C THR A 375 29.89 18.13 -11.43
N PRO A 376 30.18 16.99 -12.08
CA PRO A 376 30.48 16.97 -13.51
C PRO A 376 29.36 17.61 -14.36
N LYS A 377 29.57 17.72 -15.67
CA LYS A 377 28.54 18.28 -16.57
C LYS A 377 27.33 17.32 -16.68
N VAL A 378 26.17 17.75 -16.22
CA VAL A 378 24.90 16.99 -16.19
C VAL A 378 23.92 17.50 -17.26
N GLU A 379 24.28 17.34 -18.53
CA GLU A 379 23.49 17.87 -19.65
C GLU A 379 22.15 17.13 -19.81
N GLY A 380 21.05 17.88 -19.83
CA GLY A 380 19.69 17.34 -19.87
C GLY A 380 19.04 17.14 -18.49
N ALA A 381 19.73 17.49 -17.40
CA ALA A 381 19.18 17.38 -16.04
C ALA A 381 17.89 18.19 -15.85
N LYS A 382 16.93 17.58 -15.14
CA LYS A 382 15.58 18.10 -14.86
C LYS A 382 15.19 18.00 -13.37
N ARG A 383 15.75 17.07 -12.59
CA ARG A 383 15.73 17.10 -11.11
C ARG A 383 17.01 16.51 -10.51
N VAL A 384 17.24 16.78 -9.23
CA VAL A 384 18.23 16.08 -8.40
C VAL A 384 17.59 15.59 -7.11
N LYS A 385 17.95 14.39 -6.68
CA LYS A 385 17.63 13.78 -5.40
C LYS A 385 18.94 13.57 -4.63
N TYR A 386 18.95 13.78 -3.33
CA TYR A 386 20.14 13.56 -2.49
C TYR A 386 19.74 13.36 -1.03
N TRP A 387 20.64 12.81 -0.23
CA TRP A 387 20.49 12.66 1.21
C TRP A 387 21.43 13.59 1.95
N VAL A 388 20.90 14.29 2.95
CA VAL A 388 21.63 15.27 3.77
C VAL A 388 21.43 14.98 5.26
N SER A 389 22.45 15.23 6.07
CA SER A 389 22.40 15.02 7.52
C SER A 389 23.37 15.95 8.25
N THR A 390 23.17 16.13 9.55
CA THR A 390 24.10 16.81 10.46
C THR A 390 24.71 15.81 11.42
N GLN A 391 26.02 15.86 11.62
CA GLN A 391 26.73 14.80 12.33
C GLN A 391 26.44 14.74 13.84
N ASP A 392 25.98 15.82 14.49
CA ASP A 392 25.52 15.78 15.89
C ASP A 392 24.12 16.38 16.03
N ALA A 393 23.24 15.70 16.77
CA ALA A 393 21.87 16.14 17.01
C ALA A 393 21.76 17.40 17.89
N ASN A 394 22.76 17.66 18.75
CA ASN A 394 22.77 18.84 19.62
C ASN A 394 23.32 20.08 18.91
N TRP A 395 24.14 19.87 17.87
CA TRP A 395 24.70 20.88 16.99
C TRP A 395 24.28 20.56 15.56
N ALA A 396 22.98 20.76 15.28
CA ALA A 396 22.34 20.40 14.02
C ALA A 396 21.99 21.61 13.12
N ALA A 397 22.31 22.84 13.51
CA ALA A 397 21.87 24.05 12.82
C ALA A 397 22.74 24.46 11.60
N GLU A 398 23.28 23.49 10.86
CA GLU A 398 24.09 23.74 9.66
C GLU A 398 23.23 24.34 8.54
N HIS A 399 23.77 25.30 7.80
CA HIS A 399 23.04 25.99 6.73
C HIS A 399 23.68 25.73 5.36
N TYR A 400 22.86 25.37 4.37
CA TYR A 400 23.34 25.05 3.04
C TYR A 400 22.34 25.38 1.94
N ALA A 401 22.86 25.53 0.73
CA ALA A 401 22.09 25.76 -0.49
C ALA A 401 22.38 24.70 -1.55
N VAL A 402 21.36 24.37 -2.36
CA VAL A 402 21.51 23.70 -3.65
C VAL A 402 21.34 24.72 -4.76
N MET A 403 22.29 24.73 -5.69
CA MET A 403 22.39 25.73 -6.74
C MET A 403 22.55 25.06 -8.12
N ALA A 404 22.13 25.75 -9.17
CA ALA A 404 22.36 25.31 -10.56
C ALA A 404 23.02 26.39 -11.40
N SER A 405 23.83 25.96 -12.36
CA SER A 405 24.46 26.79 -13.39
C SER A 405 24.09 26.28 -14.78
N THR A 406 23.79 27.22 -15.68
CA THR A 406 23.55 26.97 -17.11
C THR A 406 24.76 27.34 -17.99
N THR A 407 25.84 27.85 -17.40
CA THR A 407 27.04 28.37 -18.07
C THR A 407 28.28 27.54 -17.75
N GLY A 408 28.96 27.86 -16.66
CA GLY A 408 30.24 27.29 -16.23
C GLY A 408 30.24 26.93 -14.74
N THR A 409 31.44 26.80 -14.16
CA THR A 409 31.64 26.39 -12.77
C THR A 409 32.28 27.49 -11.91
N ALA A 410 32.23 28.76 -12.33
CA ALA A 410 32.64 29.85 -11.45
C ALA A 410 31.54 30.11 -10.42
N VAL A 411 31.89 30.54 -9.20
CA VAL A 411 30.92 30.80 -8.12
C VAL A 411 29.75 31.70 -8.58
N GLY A 412 30.03 32.73 -9.39
CA GLY A 412 29.01 33.64 -9.93
C GLY A 412 28.16 33.09 -11.09
N ASP A 413 28.40 31.87 -11.56
CA ASP A 413 27.54 31.19 -12.55
C ASP A 413 26.31 30.52 -11.91
N PHE A 414 26.31 30.33 -10.58
CA PHE A 414 25.31 29.55 -9.85
C PHE A 414 24.17 30.41 -9.29
N VAL A 415 22.94 29.91 -9.44
CA VAL A 415 21.72 30.47 -8.85
C VAL A 415 21.19 29.49 -7.79
N ILE A 416 20.84 29.99 -6.59
CA ILE A 416 20.21 29.20 -5.53
C ILE A 416 18.83 28.74 -6.00
N LEU A 417 18.56 27.44 -5.86
CA LEU A 417 17.25 26.83 -6.11
C LEU A 417 16.52 26.50 -4.80
N PHE A 418 17.28 26.13 -3.79
CA PHE A 418 16.82 25.72 -2.48
C PHE A 418 17.90 26.02 -1.45
N GLU A 419 17.52 26.42 -0.25
CA GLU A 419 18.41 26.53 0.90
C GLU A 419 17.63 26.29 2.19
N GLU A 420 18.29 25.70 3.20
CA GLU A 420 17.70 25.45 4.50
C GLU A 420 18.75 25.55 5.62
N THR A 421 18.27 25.84 6.83
CA THR A 421 19.02 25.55 8.06
C THR A 421 18.49 24.24 8.62
N MET A 422 19.38 23.26 8.77
CA MET A 422 19.04 21.92 9.23
C MET A 422 18.46 21.93 10.65
N THR A 423 17.62 20.93 10.94
CA THR A 423 16.99 20.76 12.25
C THR A 423 17.40 19.42 12.88
N ALA A 424 17.32 19.32 14.20
CA ALA A 424 17.76 18.14 14.93
C ALA A 424 16.83 16.93 14.71
N LYS A 425 17.34 15.89 14.05
CA LYS A 425 16.89 14.50 14.20
C LYS A 425 17.79 13.75 15.19
N PRO A 426 17.44 12.53 15.63
CA PRO A 426 18.38 11.63 16.31
C PRO A 426 19.71 11.51 15.54
N THR A 427 20.83 11.47 16.27
CA THR A 427 22.19 11.50 15.70
C THR A 427 22.39 10.46 14.60
N GLY A 428 22.77 10.91 13.40
CA GLY A 428 23.03 10.05 12.25
C GLY A 428 21.82 9.74 11.36
N ALA A 429 20.63 10.26 11.68
CA ALA A 429 19.50 10.16 10.75
C ALA A 429 19.64 11.14 9.58
N TRP A 430 19.17 10.73 8.41
CA TRP A 430 19.27 11.49 7.16
C TRP A 430 17.91 12.08 6.74
N TYR A 431 17.95 13.00 5.78
CA TYR A 431 16.80 13.60 5.12
C TYR A 431 16.96 13.44 3.60
N GLU A 432 15.95 12.93 2.91
CA GLU A 432 15.93 13.02 1.45
C GLU A 432 15.49 14.42 1.02
N ARG A 433 16.01 14.86 -0.12
CA ARG A 433 15.62 16.10 -0.79
C ARG A 433 15.51 15.83 -2.28
N THR A 434 14.42 16.27 -2.89
CA THR A 434 14.25 16.27 -4.36
C THR A 434 14.01 17.70 -4.84
N ILE A 435 14.88 18.20 -5.72
CA ILE A 435 14.86 19.57 -6.25
C ILE A 435 14.73 19.53 -7.78
N ASN A 436 13.68 20.14 -8.32
CA ASN A 436 13.55 20.36 -9.77
C ASN A 436 14.61 21.36 -10.27
N LEU A 437 15.18 21.11 -11.45
CA LEU A 437 16.30 21.87 -12.02
C LEU A 437 15.82 22.75 -13.19
N PRO A 438 16.28 24.01 -13.30
CA PRO A 438 15.97 24.86 -14.45
C PRO A 438 16.41 24.25 -15.77
N GLU A 439 15.67 24.55 -16.85
CA GLU A 439 16.04 24.10 -18.18
C GLU A 439 17.42 24.65 -18.60
N GLY A 440 18.24 23.77 -19.19
CA GLY A 440 19.60 24.11 -19.60
C GLY A 440 20.63 24.04 -18.46
N THR A 441 20.26 23.52 -17.29
CA THR A 441 21.21 23.18 -16.21
C THR A 441 22.35 22.31 -16.77
N LYS A 442 23.58 22.68 -16.44
CA LYS A 442 24.82 21.97 -16.81
C LYS A 442 25.61 21.51 -15.59
N TYR A 443 25.51 22.22 -14.48
CA TYR A 443 26.22 21.91 -13.24
C TYR A 443 25.28 22.18 -12.05
N ILE A 444 25.37 21.33 -11.04
CA ILE A 444 24.68 21.48 -9.76
C ILE A 444 25.75 21.66 -8.68
N ALA A 445 25.48 22.47 -7.67
CA ALA A 445 26.38 22.69 -6.54
C ALA A 445 25.66 22.60 -5.20
N TRP A 446 26.31 21.97 -4.22
CA TRP A 446 25.95 22.06 -2.80
C TRP A 446 26.90 23.04 -2.12
N ARG A 447 26.35 24.12 -1.57
CA ARG A 447 27.10 25.18 -0.90
C ARG A 447 26.83 25.13 0.60
N HIS A 448 27.82 24.78 1.41
CA HIS A 448 27.77 24.90 2.87
C HIS A 448 28.24 26.30 3.26
N TYR A 449 27.37 27.13 3.86
CA TYR A 449 27.67 28.53 4.10
C TYR A 449 26.79 29.20 5.16
N ASN A 450 27.14 30.43 5.56
CA ASN A 450 26.32 31.29 6.44
C ASN A 450 26.00 30.66 7.82
N CYS A 451 26.82 29.72 8.27
CA CYS A 451 26.81 29.08 9.58
C CYS A 451 28.23 29.10 10.19
N THR A 452 28.35 28.84 11.50
CA THR A 452 29.63 28.71 12.23
C THR A 452 29.39 28.06 13.60
N ASP A 453 30.41 27.40 14.17
CA ASP A 453 30.40 26.84 15.54
C ASP A 453 29.30 25.78 15.79
N ILE A 454 29.00 24.96 14.78
CA ILE A 454 28.04 23.86 14.86
C ILE A 454 28.83 22.54 14.83
N TYR A 455 28.93 21.82 13.70
CA TYR A 455 29.87 20.70 13.57
C TYR A 455 30.22 20.36 12.11
N PHE A 456 29.55 19.36 11.53
CA PHE A 456 29.69 18.91 10.16
C PHE A 456 28.32 18.71 9.49
N LEU A 457 28.19 19.26 8.29
CA LEU A 457 27.18 18.87 7.30
C LEU A 457 27.65 17.64 6.53
N LYS A 458 26.75 16.70 6.28
CA LYS A 458 26.98 15.45 5.54
C LYS A 458 26.10 15.39 4.30
N LEU A 459 26.63 14.86 3.21
CA LEU A 459 25.93 14.70 1.93
C LEU A 459 26.22 13.31 1.33
N ASP A 460 25.18 12.63 0.85
CA ASP A 460 25.25 11.27 0.32
C ASP A 460 24.15 10.96 -0.72
N ASP A 461 24.23 9.79 -1.38
CA ASP A 461 23.22 9.20 -2.27
C ASP A 461 22.60 10.19 -3.29
N ILE A 462 23.45 10.94 -3.98
CA ILE A 462 23.05 11.94 -4.97
C ILE A 462 22.66 11.24 -6.28
N THR A 463 21.44 11.50 -6.77
CA THR A 463 20.95 11.05 -8.08
C THR A 463 20.42 12.24 -8.88
N VAL A 464 20.92 12.49 -10.08
CA VAL A 464 20.40 13.50 -11.02
C VAL A 464 19.62 12.81 -12.11
N PHE A 465 18.45 13.32 -12.47
CA PHE A 465 17.56 12.71 -13.47
C PHE A 465 17.25 13.67 -14.63
N GLY A 466 17.02 13.11 -15.82
CA GLY A 466 16.64 13.79 -17.07
C GLY A 466 15.13 13.94 -17.28
N THR A 467 14.33 13.43 -16.34
CA THR A 467 12.89 13.69 -16.18
C THR A 467 12.69 14.67 -15.02
N PRO A 468 11.67 15.54 -15.06
CA PRO A 468 11.24 16.28 -13.87
C PRO A 468 10.73 15.29 -12.82
N ALA A 469 10.55 15.74 -11.58
CA ALA A 469 9.76 14.95 -10.64
C ALA A 469 8.33 14.78 -11.19
N SER A 470 7.64 13.72 -10.77
CA SER A 470 6.18 13.78 -10.76
C SER A 470 5.80 14.97 -9.88
N GLU A 471 5.20 16.01 -10.48
CA GLU A 471 4.72 17.15 -9.72
C GLU A 471 3.74 16.63 -8.66
N PRO A 472 3.89 16.98 -7.37
CA PRO A 472 3.00 16.48 -6.35
C PRO A 472 1.61 17.06 -6.61
N GLU A 473 0.61 16.19 -6.71
CA GLU A 473 -0.74 16.62 -7.07
C GLU A 473 -1.29 17.58 -5.99
N PRO A 474 -1.84 18.73 -6.39
CA PRO A 474 -2.45 19.65 -5.44
C PRO A 474 -3.74 19.06 -4.86
N VAL A 475 -4.14 19.58 -3.70
CA VAL A 475 -5.48 19.28 -3.16
C VAL A 475 -6.57 19.71 -4.14
N THR A 476 -7.74 19.08 -4.07
CA THR A 476 -8.87 19.41 -4.96
C THR A 476 -9.97 20.15 -4.20
N ASP A 477 -10.88 20.81 -4.92
CA ASP A 477 -12.07 21.50 -4.37
C ASP A 477 -11.81 22.38 -3.13
N PHE A 478 -10.66 23.07 -3.09
CA PHE A 478 -10.37 24.01 -2.02
C PHE A 478 -11.36 25.18 -2.03
N VAL A 479 -12.00 25.40 -0.89
CA VAL A 479 -12.97 26.47 -0.67
C VAL A 479 -12.71 27.14 0.68
N VAL A 480 -12.84 28.46 0.72
CA VAL A 480 -12.90 29.20 1.98
C VAL A 480 -14.28 29.79 2.24
N SER A 481 -14.71 29.73 3.48
CA SER A 481 -16.02 30.21 3.92
C SER A 481 -15.92 30.91 5.27
N LEU A 482 -16.75 31.93 5.48
CA LEU A 482 -16.90 32.55 6.78
C LEU A 482 -17.86 31.70 7.61
N ILE A 483 -17.48 31.36 8.84
CA ILE A 483 -18.38 30.76 9.83
C ILE A 483 -18.62 31.73 10.98
N GLU A 484 -19.39 31.29 11.98
CA GLU A 484 -19.68 32.05 13.20
C GLU A 484 -18.45 32.74 13.82
N ASN A 485 -18.70 33.86 14.52
CA ASN A 485 -17.68 34.64 15.22
C ASN A 485 -16.52 35.17 14.35
N ASN A 486 -16.75 35.32 13.03
CA ASN A 486 -15.74 35.72 12.04
C ASN A 486 -14.52 34.79 11.99
N LYS A 487 -14.73 33.47 12.14
CA LYS A 487 -13.67 32.48 11.88
C LYS A 487 -13.67 32.09 10.40
N GLY A 488 -12.48 31.85 9.85
CA GLY A 488 -12.33 31.34 8.48
C GLY A 488 -12.32 29.82 8.46
N ARG A 489 -13.30 29.19 7.80
CA ARG A 489 -13.31 27.74 7.55
C ARG A 489 -12.71 27.46 6.18
N LEU A 490 -11.58 26.75 6.18
CA LEU A 490 -10.86 26.27 5.02
C LEU A 490 -11.18 24.78 4.86
N LYS A 491 -11.59 24.35 3.66
CA LYS A 491 -11.90 22.96 3.38
C LYS A 491 -11.41 22.55 1.99
N TRP A 492 -10.91 21.33 1.86
CA TRP A 492 -10.41 20.77 0.60
C TRP A 492 -10.76 19.28 0.49
N ASN A 493 -10.54 18.72 -0.69
CA ASN A 493 -10.57 17.28 -0.97
C ASN A 493 -9.14 16.79 -1.25
N TYR A 494 -8.94 15.48 -1.18
CA TYR A 494 -7.65 14.84 -1.46
C TYR A 494 -7.09 15.19 -2.86
N PRO A 495 -5.77 15.09 -3.06
CA PRO A 495 -5.17 15.13 -4.40
C PRO A 495 -5.76 14.08 -5.35
N ASN A 496 -5.77 14.38 -6.66
CA ASN A 496 -6.35 13.48 -7.66
C ASN A 496 -5.68 12.10 -7.64
N GLY A 497 -6.48 11.04 -7.51
CA GLY A 497 -6.00 9.66 -7.52
C GLY A 497 -5.53 9.11 -6.16
N TYR A 498 -5.49 9.93 -5.10
CA TYR A 498 -5.22 9.45 -3.76
C TYR A 498 -6.42 8.68 -3.18
N GLU A 499 -6.17 7.49 -2.62
CA GLU A 499 -7.15 6.67 -1.90
C GLU A 499 -6.62 6.34 -0.48
N PRO A 500 -7.29 6.80 0.60
CA PRO A 500 -6.76 6.67 1.97
C PRO A 500 -6.44 5.24 2.45
N ASP A 501 -7.13 4.24 1.90
CA ASP A 501 -7.01 2.83 2.29
C ASP A 501 -6.05 2.02 1.40
N LYS A 502 -5.40 2.63 0.41
CA LYS A 502 -4.39 1.99 -0.45
C LYS A 502 -2.98 2.42 -0.06
N THR A 503 -2.43 1.74 0.95
CA THR A 503 -0.97 1.69 1.14
C THR A 503 -0.36 0.79 0.06
N ASP A 504 -0.21 1.31 -1.16
CA ASP A 504 0.67 0.66 -2.15
C ASP A 504 2.10 1.09 -1.81
N ASP A 505 2.89 0.18 -1.23
CA ASP A 505 4.31 0.38 -0.87
C ASP A 505 5.23 0.65 -2.08
N LYS A 506 4.64 0.88 -3.26
CA LYS A 506 5.30 1.11 -4.54
C LYS A 506 5.15 2.55 -5.06
N ASP A 507 4.26 3.37 -4.48
CA ASP A 507 4.15 4.77 -4.86
C ASP A 507 5.18 5.61 -4.08
N PRO A 508 6.17 6.24 -4.75
CA PRO A 508 7.23 6.99 -4.06
C PRO A 508 6.76 8.30 -3.42
N LEU A 509 5.53 8.77 -3.68
CA LEU A 509 4.95 9.98 -3.09
C LEU A 509 3.74 9.66 -2.21
N GLN A 510 3.98 9.45 -0.91
CA GLN A 510 2.93 9.24 0.08
C GLN A 510 2.49 10.57 0.70
N LEU A 511 1.19 10.85 0.70
CA LEU A 511 0.62 12.05 1.32
C LEU A 511 0.83 12.00 2.85
N ALA A 512 1.52 13.01 3.40
CA ALA A 512 1.91 13.08 4.80
C ALA A 512 1.15 14.16 5.58
N GLY A 513 0.52 15.13 4.91
CA GLY A 513 -0.14 16.25 5.57
C GLY A 513 -0.44 17.43 4.65
N TYR A 514 -0.60 18.62 5.25
CA TYR A 514 -0.92 19.86 4.53
C TYR A 514 -0.25 21.07 5.18
N ASN A 515 0.16 22.07 4.39
CA ASN A 515 0.53 23.39 4.89
C ASN A 515 -0.54 24.42 4.51
N ILE A 516 -0.94 25.22 5.49
CA ILE A 516 -1.95 26.27 5.34
C ILE A 516 -1.28 27.64 5.47
N TYR A 517 -1.52 28.52 4.51
CA TYR A 517 -0.98 29.87 4.46
C TYR A 517 -2.10 30.91 4.44
N ALA A 518 -1.85 32.08 5.04
CA ALA A 518 -2.66 33.27 4.89
C ALA A 518 -1.78 34.45 4.45
N ASN A 519 -2.15 35.10 3.34
CA ASN A 519 -1.39 36.19 2.71
C ASN A 519 0.10 35.84 2.53
N GLY A 520 0.39 34.60 2.13
CA GLY A 520 1.75 34.07 1.93
C GLY A 520 2.53 33.71 3.21
N SER A 521 1.96 33.88 4.41
CA SER A 521 2.58 33.45 5.67
C SER A 521 2.01 32.12 6.14
N LEU A 522 2.86 31.17 6.53
CA LEU A 522 2.43 29.87 7.06
C LEU A 522 1.67 30.05 8.39
N LEU A 523 0.43 29.55 8.45
CA LEU A 523 -0.40 29.50 9.65
C LEU A 523 -0.20 28.20 10.43
N VAL A 524 -0.30 27.05 9.74
CA VAL A 524 -0.21 25.73 10.36
C VAL A 524 0.34 24.69 9.38
N HIS A 525 1.08 23.73 9.95
CA HIS A 525 1.48 22.48 9.32
C HIS A 525 0.67 21.35 9.97
N ILE A 526 -0.13 20.66 9.18
CA ILE A 526 -1.01 19.57 9.59
C ILE A 526 -0.31 18.25 9.26
N GLN A 527 -0.01 17.42 10.26
CA GLN A 527 0.74 16.16 10.12
C GLN A 527 -0.15 14.90 10.03
N ASP A 528 -1.44 15.10 9.79
CA ASP A 528 -2.41 14.03 9.58
C ASP A 528 -3.01 14.22 8.17
N PRO A 529 -2.71 13.33 7.21
CA PRO A 529 -3.22 13.46 5.84
C PRO A 529 -4.74 13.26 5.76
N THR A 530 -5.39 12.71 6.79
CA THR A 530 -6.85 12.51 6.81
C THR A 530 -7.64 13.79 7.16
N VAL A 531 -6.96 14.83 7.66
CA VAL A 531 -7.57 16.12 7.99
C VAL A 531 -7.77 16.95 6.72
N LEU A 532 -9.04 17.16 6.36
CA LEU A 532 -9.45 17.90 5.16
C LEU A 532 -10.06 19.29 5.46
N GLU A 533 -9.88 19.78 6.68
CA GLU A 533 -10.52 20.99 7.19
C GLU A 533 -9.64 21.70 8.21
N TYR A 534 -9.62 23.04 8.16
CA TYR A 534 -8.97 23.90 9.14
C TYR A 534 -9.84 25.11 9.47
N ILE A 535 -9.82 25.56 10.72
CA ILE A 535 -10.51 26.76 11.17
C ILE A 535 -9.48 27.78 11.64
N ASP A 536 -9.39 28.91 10.94
CA ASP A 536 -8.61 30.07 11.34
C ASP A 536 -9.42 30.96 12.29
N GLU A 537 -9.02 30.98 13.56
CA GLU A 537 -9.62 31.81 14.61
C GLU A 537 -8.92 33.17 14.80
N THR A 538 -7.82 33.43 14.07
CA THR A 538 -6.95 34.59 14.29
C THR A 538 -7.57 35.92 13.84
N TYR A 539 -8.54 35.89 12.93
CA TYR A 539 -9.29 37.05 12.44
C TYR A 539 -10.53 37.41 13.28
N SER A 540 -10.50 37.14 14.59
CA SER A 540 -11.48 37.66 15.52
C SER A 540 -11.28 39.16 15.80
N SER A 541 -12.26 39.97 15.42
CA SER A 541 -12.37 41.43 15.62
C SER A 541 -11.31 42.33 14.95
N ARG A 542 -11.64 42.87 13.77
CA ARG A 542 -11.05 44.12 13.24
C ARG A 542 -12.14 45.01 12.61
N ASP A 543 -12.01 46.32 12.83
CA ASP A 543 -12.96 47.37 12.41
C ASP A 543 -12.86 47.78 10.92
N ASP A 544 -12.08 47.06 10.12
CA ASP A 544 -11.81 47.35 8.70
C ASP A 544 -12.06 46.11 7.83
N GLN A 545 -12.46 46.31 6.58
CA GLN A 545 -12.56 45.21 5.60
C GLN A 545 -11.18 44.59 5.34
N VAL A 546 -11.05 43.28 5.57
CA VAL A 546 -9.82 42.54 5.27
C VAL A 546 -10.13 41.43 4.26
N GLU A 547 -9.57 41.55 3.06
CA GLU A 547 -9.41 40.41 2.16
C GLU A 547 -8.20 39.59 2.64
N VAL A 548 -8.40 38.30 2.88
CA VAL A 548 -7.33 37.34 3.19
C VAL A 548 -7.29 36.31 2.07
N GLU A 549 -6.14 36.19 1.41
CA GLU A 549 -5.87 35.10 0.49
C GLU A 549 -5.34 33.91 1.30
N TYR A 550 -6.14 32.85 1.34
CA TYR A 550 -5.72 31.58 1.95
C TYR A 550 -5.20 30.66 0.86
N CYS A 551 -4.16 29.89 1.19
CA CYS A 551 -3.63 28.86 0.32
C CYS A 551 -3.38 27.57 1.10
N VAL A 552 -3.55 26.44 0.44
CA VAL A 552 -3.21 25.11 0.95
C VAL A 552 -2.28 24.40 -0.04
N THR A 553 -1.24 23.75 0.48
CA THR A 553 -0.40 22.79 -0.24
C THR A 553 -0.57 21.41 0.39
N ALA A 554 -0.59 20.37 -0.45
CA ALA A 554 -0.44 18.99 0.00
C ALA A 554 1.05 18.75 0.31
N VAL A 555 1.33 18.20 1.49
CA VAL A 555 2.69 17.84 1.92
C VAL A 555 2.82 16.33 1.80
N TYR A 556 3.78 15.89 1.00
CA TYR A 556 4.12 14.49 0.82
C TYR A 556 5.30 14.10 1.73
N ASN A 557 5.65 12.81 1.74
CA ASN A 557 6.88 12.31 2.36
C ASN A 557 8.10 13.16 1.98
N ASP A 558 9.04 13.25 2.93
CA ASP A 558 10.24 14.08 2.85
C ASP A 558 9.98 15.60 2.69
N ASN A 559 8.78 16.06 3.07
CA ASN A 559 8.31 17.45 3.07
C ASN A 559 8.25 18.08 1.66
N ILE A 560 7.94 17.28 0.64
CA ILE A 560 7.72 17.79 -0.71
C ILE A 560 6.32 18.41 -0.79
N GLU A 561 6.23 19.69 -1.12
CA GLU A 561 4.95 20.41 -1.26
C GLU A 561 4.43 20.42 -2.70
N SER A 562 3.11 20.23 -2.87
CA SER A 562 2.41 20.47 -4.13
C SER A 562 2.35 21.96 -4.49
N GLN A 563 1.85 22.27 -5.69
CA GLN A 563 1.42 23.65 -5.98
C GLN A 563 0.32 24.10 -5.01
N SER A 564 0.37 25.36 -4.61
CA SER A 564 -0.62 25.97 -3.72
C SER A 564 -1.96 26.16 -4.44
N VAL A 565 -3.03 25.67 -3.83
CA VAL A 565 -4.40 26.03 -4.24
C VAL A 565 -4.87 27.13 -3.31
N CYS A 566 -5.31 28.24 -3.89
CA CYS A 566 -5.66 29.44 -3.14
C CYS A 566 -7.09 29.90 -3.42
N ASP A 567 -7.74 30.45 -2.41
CA ASP A 567 -9.06 31.07 -2.48
C ASP A 567 -9.13 32.24 -1.49
N LYS A 568 -10.08 33.15 -1.67
CA LYS A 568 -10.10 34.45 -0.98
C LYS A 568 -11.31 34.59 -0.07
N LEU A 569 -11.04 34.86 1.20
CA LEU A 569 -12.07 35.19 2.18
C LEU A 569 -12.10 36.69 2.41
N ILE A 570 -13.25 37.31 2.15
CA ILE A 570 -13.51 38.71 2.48
C ILE A 570 -14.16 38.74 3.87
N TYR A 571 -13.39 39.17 4.87
CA TYR A 571 -13.92 39.53 6.18
C TYR A 571 -14.60 40.90 6.06
N ASP A 572 -15.88 40.91 5.70
CA ASP A 572 -16.67 42.14 5.75
C ASP A 572 -17.14 42.43 7.17
N SER A 573 -17.02 43.69 7.56
CA SER A 573 -17.56 44.30 8.79
C SER A 573 -19.11 44.26 8.91
N GLN A 574 -19.78 43.55 8.01
CA GLN A 574 -21.24 43.42 7.90
C GLN A 574 -21.71 41.97 8.16
N SER A 575 -21.16 41.31 9.18
CA SER A 575 -21.99 40.37 9.92
C SER A 575 -23.13 41.18 10.54
N ASP A 576 -24.32 41.12 9.93
CA ASP A 576 -25.51 41.67 10.56
C ASP A 576 -25.77 41.00 11.91
N ILE A 577 -25.26 39.78 12.12
CA ILE A 577 -25.31 39.06 13.39
C ILE A 577 -24.53 39.80 14.50
N ILE A 578 -25.18 39.99 15.66
CA ILE A 578 -24.68 40.58 16.91
C ILE A 578 -24.28 39.50 17.91
N LEU A 579 -25.06 38.43 17.94
CA LEU A 579 -24.96 37.31 18.87
C LEU A 579 -25.43 36.07 18.11
N TYR A 580 -24.66 35.00 18.19
CA TYR A 580 -25.08 33.64 17.85
C TYR A 580 -24.83 32.77 19.08
N GLU A 581 -25.75 31.85 19.38
CA GLU A 581 -25.61 30.88 20.45
C GLU A 581 -26.42 29.61 20.13
N GLY A 582 -25.71 28.49 19.94
CA GLY A 582 -26.26 27.15 19.70
C GLY A 582 -25.98 26.17 20.85
N PHE A 583 -25.52 26.63 22.01
CA PHE A 583 -25.42 25.85 23.27
C PHE A 583 -24.57 24.56 23.24
N GLU A 584 -23.78 24.33 22.19
CA GLU A 584 -22.91 23.14 22.01
C GLU A 584 -21.85 22.96 23.12
N ALA A 585 -21.63 23.97 23.96
CA ALA A 585 -20.85 23.82 25.19
C ALA A 585 -21.50 22.83 26.19
N GLY A 586 -22.82 22.64 26.15
CA GLY A 586 -23.57 21.83 27.13
C GLY A 586 -23.67 22.51 28.51
N SER A 587 -23.70 23.84 28.54
CA SER A 587 -23.87 24.66 29.74
C SER A 587 -24.34 26.07 29.36
N ILE A 588 -24.84 26.85 30.34
CA ILE A 588 -25.17 28.26 30.10
C ILE A 588 -23.89 29.04 29.74
N PRO A 589 -23.86 29.81 28.63
CA PRO A 589 -22.64 30.46 28.15
C PRO A 589 -22.22 31.66 29.01
N GLU A 590 -20.94 32.02 28.96
CA GLU A 590 -20.40 33.13 29.74
C GLU A 590 -21.07 34.47 29.37
N GLY A 591 -21.49 35.23 30.39
CA GLY A 591 -22.13 36.54 30.23
C GLY A 591 -23.65 36.49 30.04
N TRP A 592 -24.27 35.31 29.89
CA TRP A 592 -25.71 35.13 30.02
C TRP A 592 -26.11 35.17 31.50
N LEU A 593 -27.35 35.56 31.78
CA LEU A 593 -27.91 35.66 33.13
C LEU A 593 -29.16 34.78 33.26
N LEU A 594 -29.19 33.95 34.30
CA LEU A 594 -30.40 33.26 34.74
C LEU A 594 -31.12 34.09 35.81
N ILE A 595 -32.45 34.12 35.75
CA ILE A 595 -33.30 34.61 36.84
C ILE A 595 -34.29 33.51 37.20
N ASP A 596 -34.25 33.09 38.46
CA ASP A 596 -35.22 32.21 39.11
C ASP A 596 -36.17 33.12 39.90
N ALA A 597 -37.41 33.28 39.42
CA ALA A 597 -38.40 34.17 40.05
C ALA A 597 -39.43 33.43 40.92
N ASP A 598 -39.59 32.11 40.77
CA ASP A 598 -40.41 31.28 41.64
C ASP A 598 -39.65 30.82 42.91
N GLY A 599 -38.32 30.76 42.84
CA GLY A 599 -37.39 30.48 43.93
C GLY A 599 -37.15 28.99 44.20
N ASP A 600 -37.54 28.10 43.29
CA ASP A 600 -37.40 26.64 43.47
C ASP A 600 -35.99 26.10 43.14
N ASN A 601 -35.12 26.91 42.55
CA ASN A 601 -33.74 26.62 42.10
C ASN A 601 -33.64 25.68 40.88
N VAL A 602 -34.72 25.51 40.11
CA VAL A 602 -34.75 24.83 38.82
C VAL A 602 -34.93 25.89 37.73
N ASN A 603 -34.00 25.99 36.79
CA ASN A 603 -34.00 27.04 35.76
C ASN A 603 -33.66 26.47 34.37
N TRP A 604 -33.38 27.35 33.41
CA TRP A 604 -32.75 27.00 32.14
C TRP A 604 -31.35 26.39 32.38
N ASP A 605 -31.14 25.17 31.91
CA ASP A 605 -29.86 24.46 31.98
C ASP A 605 -29.75 23.40 30.88
N TYR A 606 -28.59 22.76 30.74
CA TYR A 606 -28.39 21.59 29.89
C TYR A 606 -28.80 20.30 30.61
N TYR A 607 -29.74 19.55 30.03
CA TYR A 607 -30.22 18.28 30.58
C TYR A 607 -29.76 17.10 29.69
N PRO A 608 -28.68 16.38 30.05
CA PRO A 608 -28.02 15.39 29.18
C PRO A 608 -28.83 14.11 28.88
N TRP A 609 -30.03 13.98 29.45
CA TRP A 609 -30.87 12.78 29.33
C TRP A 609 -32.07 12.96 28.39
N THR A 610 -32.27 14.17 27.84
CA THR A 610 -33.57 14.57 27.28
C THR A 610 -33.54 15.21 25.91
N MET A 611 -32.38 15.55 25.32
CA MET A 611 -32.34 16.53 24.22
C MET A 611 -31.28 16.23 23.16
N TYR A 612 -31.67 16.38 21.90
CA TYR A 612 -30.79 16.71 20.78
C TYR A 612 -31.12 18.15 20.39
N GLY A 613 -30.13 18.91 19.93
CA GLY A 613 -30.35 20.26 19.44
C GLY A 613 -31.09 20.31 18.11
N HIS A 614 -31.26 21.51 17.59
CA HIS A 614 -31.75 21.75 16.25
C HIS A 614 -30.58 21.55 15.27
N ASP A 615 -30.61 20.45 14.52
CA ASP A 615 -29.51 19.98 13.64
C ASP A 615 -28.13 19.81 14.35
N SER A 616 -28.11 19.76 15.69
CA SER A 616 -26.91 19.64 16.53
C SER A 616 -27.04 18.61 17.68
N GLU A 617 -25.99 18.44 18.51
CA GLU A 617 -26.01 17.46 19.60
C GLU A 617 -26.67 17.97 20.89
N LYS A 618 -26.70 19.29 21.13
CA LYS A 618 -27.09 19.84 22.44
C LYS A 618 -27.95 21.09 22.29
N CYS A 619 -28.73 21.37 23.32
CA CYS A 619 -29.52 22.58 23.49
C CYS A 619 -29.89 22.74 24.96
N ILE A 620 -30.51 23.85 25.34
CA ILE A 620 -30.92 24.13 26.73
C ILE A 620 -32.43 23.96 26.94
N ALA A 621 -32.80 23.63 28.17
CA ALA A 621 -34.18 23.35 28.57
C ALA A 621 -34.59 24.09 29.82
N SER A 622 -35.88 24.38 29.94
CA SER A 622 -36.54 24.68 31.21
C SER A 622 -37.71 23.70 31.44
N PRO A 623 -37.76 22.96 32.56
CA PRO A 623 -38.83 22.01 32.85
C PRO A 623 -40.07 22.64 33.49
N SER A 624 -41.26 22.21 33.09
CA SER A 624 -42.49 22.30 33.90
C SER A 624 -42.85 20.96 34.59
N TYR A 625 -42.13 19.88 34.24
CA TYR A 625 -42.06 18.65 35.03
C TYR A 625 -40.65 18.04 34.89
N LEU A 626 -39.96 17.86 36.02
CA LEU A 626 -38.63 17.24 36.04
C LEU A 626 -38.72 15.86 36.74
N PRO A 627 -38.40 14.73 36.08
CA PRO A 627 -38.63 13.38 36.65
C PRO A 627 -38.02 13.08 38.03
N MET A 628 -37.00 13.84 38.45
CA MET A 628 -36.34 13.69 39.76
C MET A 628 -36.94 14.58 40.87
N ILE A 629 -37.78 15.56 40.52
CA ILE A 629 -38.41 16.50 41.47
C ILE A 629 -39.93 16.36 41.44
N GLY A 630 -40.53 16.27 40.25
CA GLY A 630 -41.96 16.17 40.00
C GLY A 630 -42.49 17.36 39.18
N VAL A 631 -43.74 17.71 39.45
CA VAL A 631 -44.45 18.85 38.84
C VAL A 631 -43.84 20.17 39.30
N LEU A 632 -43.60 21.09 38.36
CA LEU A 632 -43.08 22.43 38.59
C LEU A 632 -44.04 23.47 37.99
N THR A 633 -43.92 24.73 38.42
CA THR A 633 -44.67 25.87 37.87
C THR A 633 -43.67 26.99 37.62
N PRO A 634 -42.90 26.92 36.52
CA PRO A 634 -41.73 27.76 36.31
C PRO A 634 -42.07 29.25 36.23
N ASP A 635 -41.15 30.10 36.69
CA ASP A 635 -41.05 31.52 36.34
C ASP A 635 -39.57 31.85 36.07
N ASN A 636 -39.06 31.30 34.96
CA ASN A 636 -37.63 31.13 34.71
C ASN A 636 -37.15 31.87 33.47
N TYR A 637 -36.13 32.71 33.62
CA TYR A 637 -35.64 33.61 32.58
C TYR A 637 -34.21 33.27 32.19
N LEU A 638 -33.99 33.04 30.89
CA LEU A 638 -32.68 33.08 30.27
C LEU A 638 -32.49 34.45 29.60
N VAL A 639 -31.51 35.22 30.03
CA VAL A 639 -31.24 36.60 29.57
C VAL A 639 -29.92 36.65 28.80
N THR A 640 -29.92 37.28 27.62
CA THR A 640 -28.70 37.50 26.81
C THR A 640 -27.66 38.35 27.53
N PRO A 641 -26.37 38.30 27.11
CA PRO A 641 -25.43 39.39 27.33
C PRO A 641 -25.97 40.72 26.80
N ARG A 642 -25.29 41.83 27.13
CA ARG A 642 -25.69 43.16 26.64
C ARG A 642 -25.46 43.29 25.13
N LEU A 643 -26.54 43.56 24.42
CA LEU A 643 -26.60 43.80 22.98
C LEU A 643 -26.48 45.31 22.68
N GLU A 644 -25.89 45.63 21.52
CA GLU A 644 -25.88 46.99 20.97
C GLU A 644 -26.30 46.97 19.50
N GLY A 645 -27.39 47.69 19.18
CA GLY A 645 -27.93 47.80 17.81
C GLY A 645 -28.89 46.69 17.36
N ALA A 646 -29.43 45.89 18.28
CA ALA A 646 -30.32 44.77 17.95
C ALA A 646 -31.65 45.21 17.31
N LYS A 647 -32.04 44.55 16.20
CA LYS A 647 -33.26 44.81 15.41
C LYS A 647 -34.06 43.56 15.05
N LEU A 648 -33.46 42.38 15.05
CA LEU A 648 -34.13 41.10 14.78
C LEU A 648 -33.55 40.02 15.69
N VAL A 649 -34.35 39.03 16.08
CA VAL A 649 -33.86 37.77 16.66
C VAL A 649 -34.52 36.60 15.94
N LYS A 650 -33.71 35.59 15.63
CA LYS A 650 -34.12 34.24 15.28
C LYS A 650 -33.77 33.29 16.43
N TYR A 651 -34.56 32.27 16.64
CA TYR A 651 -34.26 31.16 17.54
C TYR A 651 -35.14 29.95 17.20
N TRP A 652 -34.74 28.77 17.62
CA TRP A 652 -35.52 27.55 17.51
C TRP A 652 -36.05 27.13 18.87
N VAL A 653 -37.32 26.74 18.92
CA VAL A 653 -38.01 26.34 20.15
C VAL A 653 -38.77 25.03 19.94
N SER A 654 -38.84 24.19 20.96
CA SER A 654 -39.53 22.89 20.90
C SER A 654 -40.19 22.55 22.23
N ALA A 655 -41.26 21.76 22.18
CA ALA A 655 -41.79 21.09 23.36
C ALA A 655 -41.45 19.60 23.22
N GLN A 656 -40.77 19.04 24.23
CA GLN A 656 -40.11 17.74 24.08
C GLN A 656 -41.09 16.59 23.82
N ASP A 657 -42.22 16.56 24.53
CA ASP A 657 -43.23 15.52 24.40
C ASP A 657 -44.47 16.02 23.63
N ALA A 658 -45.00 15.21 22.70
CA ALA A 658 -46.15 15.62 21.89
C ALA A 658 -47.50 15.55 22.62
N VAL A 659 -47.59 14.79 23.72
CA VAL A 659 -48.79 14.67 24.55
C VAL A 659 -48.78 15.76 25.62
N TYR A 660 -47.63 15.94 26.26
CA TYR A 660 -47.34 17.00 27.22
C TYR A 660 -46.63 18.15 26.50
N SER A 661 -47.32 18.80 25.57
CA SER A 661 -46.71 19.78 24.67
C SER A 661 -47.09 21.24 24.95
N ALA A 662 -47.95 21.50 25.95
CA ALA A 662 -48.54 22.81 26.19
C ALA A 662 -47.66 23.71 27.09
N GLU A 663 -46.34 23.66 26.89
CA GLU A 663 -45.40 24.59 27.51
C GLU A 663 -45.70 26.02 27.04
N HIS A 664 -45.61 27.00 27.94
CA HIS A 664 -45.93 28.39 27.64
C HIS A 664 -44.72 29.27 27.95
N TYR A 665 -44.37 30.14 27.00
CA TYR A 665 -43.21 31.01 27.14
C TYR A 665 -43.40 32.36 26.47
N ALA A 666 -42.63 33.32 26.94
CA ALA A 666 -42.55 34.66 26.38
C ALA A 666 -41.12 35.01 25.94
N VAL A 667 -41.01 35.77 24.86
CA VAL A 667 -39.83 36.58 24.55
C VAL A 667 -40.11 38.00 25.03
N ILE A 668 -39.25 38.47 25.92
CA ILE A 668 -39.35 39.80 26.55
C ILE A 668 -38.05 40.56 26.34
N VAL A 669 -38.11 41.89 26.31
CA VAL A 669 -36.95 42.74 25.97
C VAL A 669 -36.79 43.91 26.92
N SER A 670 -35.55 44.30 27.19
CA SER A 670 -35.20 45.48 27.99
C SER A 670 -34.32 46.45 27.20
N THR A 671 -34.51 47.75 27.44
CA THR A 671 -33.68 48.85 26.90
C THR A 671 -32.80 49.51 27.98
N THR A 672 -32.90 49.03 29.23
CA THR A 672 -32.33 49.66 30.43
C THR A 672 -31.33 48.74 31.13
N GLY A 673 -31.84 47.82 31.96
CA GLY A 673 -31.08 46.87 32.77
C GLY A 673 -31.66 45.46 32.69
N THR A 674 -31.31 44.61 33.67
CA THR A 674 -31.68 43.19 33.72
C THR A 674 -32.54 42.83 34.94
N ALA A 675 -33.17 43.81 35.60
CA ALA A 675 -34.16 43.52 36.63
C ALA A 675 -35.46 43.00 35.96
N VAL A 676 -36.25 42.17 36.64
CA VAL A 676 -37.49 41.61 36.04
C VAL A 676 -38.45 42.71 35.59
N GLU A 677 -38.52 43.81 36.34
CA GLU A 677 -39.31 44.99 36.02
C GLU A 677 -38.78 45.86 34.85
N ASP A 678 -37.55 45.64 34.37
CA ASP A 678 -37.00 46.33 33.19
C ASP A 678 -37.53 45.74 31.87
N PHE A 679 -38.04 44.50 31.88
CA PHE A 679 -38.45 43.79 30.68
C PHE A 679 -39.89 44.08 30.27
N VAL A 680 -40.11 44.18 28.96
CA VAL A 680 -41.41 44.37 28.32
C VAL A 680 -41.72 43.17 27.44
N LEU A 681 -42.93 42.63 27.54
CA LEU A 681 -43.42 41.55 26.70
C LEU A 681 -43.42 41.95 25.21
N LEU A 682 -42.81 41.12 24.36
CA LEU A 682 -42.75 41.31 22.92
C LEU A 682 -43.51 40.22 22.15
N PHE A 683 -43.41 38.97 22.63
CA PHE A 683 -44.08 37.80 22.06
C PHE A 683 -44.34 36.77 23.15
N GLU A 684 -45.41 35.99 23.03
CA GLU A 684 -45.66 34.80 23.84
C GLU A 684 -46.48 33.78 23.05
N GLU A 685 -46.31 32.50 23.38
CA GLU A 685 -47.15 31.43 22.85
C GLU A 685 -47.23 30.24 23.82
N THR A 686 -48.32 29.48 23.71
CA THR A 686 -48.38 28.11 24.22
C THR A 686 -48.04 27.17 23.08
N MET A 687 -47.06 26.31 23.28
CA MET A 687 -46.59 25.34 22.30
C MET A 687 -47.68 24.31 21.97
N THR A 688 -47.62 23.79 20.74
CA THR A 688 -48.53 22.75 20.25
C THR A 688 -47.73 21.70 19.47
N ALA A 689 -48.05 20.42 19.64
CA ALA A 689 -47.26 19.36 19.02
C ALA A 689 -47.55 19.16 17.53
N LYS A 690 -46.47 18.91 16.76
CA LYS A 690 -46.52 18.22 15.46
C LYS A 690 -46.02 16.77 15.57
N ALA A 691 -44.96 16.54 16.35
CA ALA A 691 -44.40 15.26 16.78
C ALA A 691 -43.50 15.51 18.01
N ASN A 692 -43.04 14.46 18.72
CA ASN A 692 -42.07 14.61 19.81
C ASN A 692 -40.79 15.28 19.30
N GLY A 693 -40.27 16.27 20.02
CA GLY A 693 -39.04 16.99 19.66
C GLY A 693 -39.12 17.83 18.38
N ALA A 694 -40.31 18.12 17.84
CA ALA A 694 -40.45 18.91 16.62
C ALA A 694 -40.13 20.40 16.86
N TRP A 695 -38.97 20.84 16.37
CA TRP A 695 -38.49 22.22 16.46
C TRP A 695 -39.30 23.21 15.60
N TYR A 696 -39.31 24.47 16.05
CA TYR A 696 -39.99 25.58 15.39
C TYR A 696 -39.10 26.84 15.36
N GLU A 697 -38.78 27.35 14.17
CA GLU A 697 -38.12 28.65 14.04
C GLU A 697 -39.09 29.77 14.45
N ARG A 698 -38.56 30.78 15.15
CA ARG A 698 -39.23 32.05 15.43
C ARG A 698 -38.34 33.18 14.93
N THR A 699 -38.95 34.14 14.24
CA THR A 699 -38.28 35.37 13.78
C THR A 699 -39.06 36.57 14.35
N ILE A 700 -38.41 37.38 15.19
CA ILE A 700 -39.04 38.48 15.92
C ILE A 700 -38.28 39.79 15.67
N THR A 701 -38.98 40.83 15.23
CA THR A 701 -38.41 42.19 15.13
C THR A 701 -38.32 42.84 16.51
N LEU A 702 -37.14 43.35 16.85
CA LEU A 702 -36.84 43.93 18.15
C LEU A 702 -37.09 45.45 18.15
N PRO A 703 -37.62 46.02 19.24
CA PRO A 703 -37.70 47.47 19.43
C PRO A 703 -36.33 48.15 19.34
N ALA A 704 -36.30 49.37 18.78
CA ALA A 704 -35.07 50.15 18.71
C ALA A 704 -34.52 50.46 20.10
N GLY A 705 -33.23 50.14 20.32
CA GLY A 705 -32.56 50.33 21.62
C GLY A 705 -32.69 49.14 22.58
N THR A 706 -33.19 47.99 22.13
CA THR A 706 -33.07 46.72 22.87
C THR A 706 -31.62 46.44 23.22
N LYS A 707 -31.36 46.20 24.51
CA LYS A 707 -30.06 45.83 25.09
C LYS A 707 -30.04 44.41 25.63
N TYR A 708 -31.19 43.87 25.99
CA TYR A 708 -31.31 42.50 26.52
C TYR A 708 -32.56 41.87 25.95
N ILE A 709 -32.45 40.61 25.54
CA ILE A 709 -33.58 39.73 25.21
C ILE A 709 -33.62 38.67 26.31
N ALA A 710 -34.82 38.24 26.69
CA ALA A 710 -34.97 37.11 27.59
C ALA A 710 -36.09 36.17 27.15
N TRP A 711 -35.86 34.88 27.32
CA TRP A 711 -36.85 33.82 27.18
C TRP A 711 -37.34 33.43 28.57
N ARG A 712 -38.62 33.71 28.84
CA ARG A 712 -39.29 33.42 30.10
C ARG A 712 -40.19 32.21 29.94
N HIS A 713 -39.90 31.12 30.65
CA HIS A 713 -40.77 29.95 30.74
C HIS A 713 -41.73 30.14 31.93
N TYR A 714 -43.05 30.18 31.68
CA TYR A 714 -44.04 30.54 32.70
C TYR A 714 -45.50 30.18 32.34
N ASP A 715 -46.43 30.29 33.30
CA ASP A 715 -47.89 30.03 33.14
C ASP A 715 -48.24 28.64 32.56
N CYS A 716 -47.31 27.69 32.65
CA CYS A 716 -47.47 26.27 32.39
C CYS A 716 -47.17 25.45 33.66
N THR A 717 -47.58 24.19 33.68
CA THR A 717 -47.34 23.23 34.77
C THR A 717 -47.60 21.82 34.25
N ASP A 718 -46.73 20.86 34.57
CA ASP A 718 -46.89 19.44 34.22
C ASP A 718 -46.89 19.15 32.70
N MET A 719 -46.10 19.91 31.93
CA MET A 719 -45.94 19.79 30.46
C MET A 719 -44.52 19.37 30.04
N PHE A 720 -43.78 18.73 30.95
CA PHE A 720 -42.43 18.20 30.74
C PHE A 720 -41.32 19.24 30.54
N PHE A 721 -40.91 19.53 29.31
CA PHE A 721 -39.79 20.44 29.01
C PHE A 721 -40.04 21.30 27.77
N LEU A 722 -39.74 22.59 27.93
CA LEU A 722 -39.50 23.54 26.84
C LEU A 722 -38.01 23.53 26.49
N LEU A 723 -37.70 23.48 25.18
CA LEU A 723 -36.34 23.45 24.64
C LEU A 723 -36.09 24.72 23.81
N LEU A 724 -34.87 25.25 23.87
CA LEU A 724 -34.45 26.46 23.17
C LEU A 724 -33.05 26.27 22.56
N ASP A 725 -32.87 26.73 21.33
CA ASP A 725 -31.64 26.55 20.57
C ASP A 725 -31.42 27.60 19.46
N ASP A 726 -30.24 27.59 18.85
CA ASP A 726 -29.88 28.33 17.62
C ASP A 726 -30.29 29.82 17.64
N ILE A 727 -29.98 30.50 18.74
CA ILE A 727 -30.33 31.91 18.96
C ILE A 727 -29.42 32.80 18.13
N THR A 728 -29.98 33.54 17.17
CA THR A 728 -29.26 34.50 16.33
C THR A 728 -29.88 35.90 16.40
N VAL A 729 -29.15 36.91 16.85
CA VAL A 729 -29.60 38.31 16.92
C VAL A 729 -28.95 39.13 15.82
N TYR A 730 -29.69 40.02 15.13
CA TYR A 730 -29.19 40.82 14.00
C TYR A 730 -29.33 42.34 14.19
N ARG A 731 -28.46 43.11 13.52
CA ARG A 731 -28.42 44.58 13.35
C ARG A 731 -29.30 45.07 12.21
N SER A 732 -29.80 44.20 11.35
CA SER A 732 -30.75 44.51 10.29
C SER A 732 -32.07 43.78 10.49
N THR A 733 -33.11 44.26 9.81
CA THR A 733 -34.41 43.57 9.65
C THR A 733 -34.50 42.83 8.32
N GLU A 734 -33.54 43.02 7.41
CA GLU A 734 -33.39 42.23 6.21
C GLU A 734 -32.58 40.98 6.57
N THR A 735 -33.17 39.79 6.41
CA THR A 735 -32.43 38.54 6.50
C THR A 735 -31.48 38.43 5.31
N VAL A 736 -30.19 38.24 5.55
CA VAL A 736 -29.24 37.86 4.50
C VAL A 736 -29.81 36.62 3.78
N PRO A 737 -29.92 36.61 2.44
CA PRO A 737 -30.39 35.43 1.73
C PRO A 737 -29.48 34.24 2.01
N GLU A 738 -30.06 33.13 2.46
CA GLU A 738 -29.37 31.83 2.56
C GLU A 738 -28.61 31.56 1.25
N PRO A 739 -27.30 31.24 1.31
CA PRO A 739 -26.56 30.85 0.12
C PRO A 739 -27.16 29.58 -0.47
N VAL A 740 -27.12 29.46 -1.79
CA VAL A 740 -27.65 28.29 -2.49
C VAL A 740 -26.75 27.08 -2.21
N THR A 741 -27.22 26.18 -1.35
CA THR A 741 -26.60 24.87 -1.11
C THR A 741 -26.92 23.90 -2.26
N ASP A 742 -26.09 22.86 -2.43
CA ASP A 742 -26.11 21.92 -3.56
C ASP A 742 -25.94 22.56 -4.96
N PHE A 743 -24.85 23.28 -5.18
CA PHE A 743 -24.40 23.68 -6.52
C PHE A 743 -23.69 22.51 -7.23
N VAL A 744 -24.35 21.87 -8.20
CA VAL A 744 -23.77 20.75 -8.97
C VAL A 744 -23.43 21.20 -10.39
N VAL A 745 -22.13 21.16 -10.72
CA VAL A 745 -21.63 21.27 -12.08
C VAL A 745 -21.58 19.89 -12.71
N SER A 746 -22.15 19.74 -13.92
CA SER A 746 -22.08 18.50 -14.68
C SER A 746 -21.71 18.77 -16.13
N LEU A 747 -20.86 17.93 -16.70
CA LEU A 747 -20.56 17.94 -18.13
C LEU A 747 -21.74 17.33 -18.90
N ILE A 748 -22.22 18.06 -19.91
CA ILE A 748 -23.10 17.53 -20.95
C ILE A 748 -22.33 17.48 -22.28
N GLU A 749 -22.82 16.65 -23.21
CA GLU A 749 -22.13 16.39 -24.49
C GLU A 749 -21.70 17.67 -25.23
N ASN A 750 -20.54 17.60 -25.88
CA ASN A 750 -19.90 18.69 -26.64
C ASN A 750 -19.34 19.84 -25.78
N ASN A 751 -18.61 19.50 -24.70
CA ASN A 751 -17.85 20.44 -23.85
C ASN A 751 -18.68 21.62 -23.33
N LYS A 752 -19.92 21.35 -22.93
CA LYS A 752 -20.79 22.34 -22.28
C LYS A 752 -21.04 21.95 -20.84
N GLY A 753 -20.88 22.90 -19.93
CA GLY A 753 -21.30 22.74 -18.54
C GLY A 753 -22.80 22.91 -18.40
N ARG A 754 -23.42 22.10 -17.55
CA ARG A 754 -24.74 22.32 -16.98
C ARG A 754 -24.58 22.67 -15.51
N LEU A 755 -25.12 23.82 -15.13
CA LEU A 755 -25.30 24.21 -13.73
C LEU A 755 -26.68 23.72 -13.27
N LYS A 756 -26.74 23.13 -12.08
CA LYS A 756 -28.00 22.80 -11.40
C LYS A 756 -27.83 23.14 -9.93
N TRP A 757 -28.87 23.73 -9.34
CA TRP A 757 -28.97 24.01 -7.92
C TRP A 757 -30.36 23.60 -7.40
N ASN A 758 -30.47 23.42 -6.09
CA ASN A 758 -31.75 23.29 -5.39
C ASN A 758 -32.27 24.68 -4.98
N TYR A 759 -33.56 24.81 -4.66
CA TYR A 759 -34.05 26.03 -4.02
C TYR A 759 -33.51 26.12 -2.58
N PRO A 760 -33.34 27.32 -2.01
CA PRO A 760 -32.98 27.47 -0.59
C PRO A 760 -33.98 26.72 0.31
N ASN A 761 -33.52 26.22 1.45
CA ASN A 761 -34.36 25.50 2.41
C ASN A 761 -35.60 26.35 2.78
N GLY A 762 -36.78 25.74 2.65
CA GLY A 762 -38.07 26.39 2.91
C GLY A 762 -38.74 27.09 1.71
N TYR A 763 -38.12 27.13 0.53
CA TYR A 763 -38.74 27.71 -0.67
C TYR A 763 -39.41 26.66 -1.57
N GLU A 764 -40.75 26.58 -1.53
CA GLU A 764 -41.55 25.89 -2.56
C GLU A 764 -42.03 26.90 -3.63
N PRO A 765 -41.77 26.69 -4.93
CA PRO A 765 -42.32 27.51 -6.00
C PRO A 765 -43.79 27.15 -6.32
N ASP A 766 -44.61 28.16 -6.62
CA ASP A 766 -46.02 28.04 -7.10
C ASP A 766 -46.17 27.27 -8.44
#